data_AF-A0A962IKB5-F1
#
_entry.id   AF-A0A962IKB5-F1
#
_cell.length_a   1.000
_cell.length_b   1.000
_cell.length_c   1.000
_cell.angle_alpha   90.00
_cell.angle_beta   90.00
_cell.angle_gamma   90.00
#
_symmetry.space_group_name_H-M   'P 1'
#
loop_
_entity.id
_entity.type
_entity.pdbx_description
1 polymer ?
#
loop_
_entity_poly.entity_id
_entity_poly.type
_entity_poly.pdbx_seq_one_letter_code
_entity_poly.pdbx_strand_id
1 'polypeptide(L)'
;RSTDLGANWTQVANSFHVDNRGYVDVKTDPSNPQQMLAMHFGSAGGRGPIPQVEITGLPVITGVQMAFGPATPEPPQTATLVVANDGAGTLTDGCEAFPANSLNGRIVLIDRGNCAFTVKVTNAQNAGAVYAIIGQNTPDAPFAGGGSGSFTISSMMISLADTNLIKDAVNGINPEIILVDGFEDPGSSGGSVPATVSGPQTLTNYLARSTNGGATWTQLTAAQGLPESDISRGEIGWGPGGVVYTAFANSADATRGLWRSANGGASWTQAASTTAFIERQGWYDLVVAVSPTDANRVYMGAVDQFVTSNGGATITKNTFWNPGAGQIENYIHADHHFYTFLPGNSDVLLSASDGGVQFTTDAGATYRELNFGLNASMPNNISVSPNGRVVTGTQDNGSHLSFGSDELVWIEWSGGDGGNTAADQQDSNFFYSSRPNGAFFGTGDGGATESALPLAVAGTNANSLFYAPVAIDPNNGNRLAVGVAGVQFSANARSLAASSYTQIVMPGSFGTITNSITISPIDGTVAFAGSTNGSIVRITGLGTTNTVTSIQGNLPLGSDVSQILVDPANGNHLFVVLADYGTDRVWETTNGGTSWTSLHANLADVPMFSILQVPGTVGDLLVGSEIGLWYGTRAGATGPVSWERFDYGVPNTRVPGMTVFNGEIYFAVYGRSSFKASLSPLDVSVSELRNDIGCDTDGYLDVGETADVPVTVRNISGRTVGPIDVTLSSNNAGIGMLLPQQIVSLAPGASTTLLFQPSLSSQGACPGSSILTAQAVITGNPATTSTRTIPVQQNAATISTLVDGAESANTLFSMTNTLGPDNWVRVTNQGNGSSSSYFASDIDRPSEKFLTSPWVDVTSGAAQLSFGIRYDTEGDATQRWDGVVLEARSRTGIDGEPS
;
A
#
# COMPACT_ATOMS: atom_id res chain seq x y z
N ARG A 1 22.85 -18.37 -3.52
CA ARG A 1 22.18 -19.60 -3.04
C ARG A 1 22.38 -19.71 -1.55
N SER A 2 21.31 -19.91 -0.78
CA SER A 2 21.40 -20.33 0.62
C SER A 2 21.06 -21.81 0.74
N THR A 3 21.66 -22.48 1.72
CA THR A 3 21.36 -23.89 2.08
C THR A 3 20.81 -24.02 3.50
N ASP A 4 20.55 -22.89 4.15
CA ASP A 4 20.25 -22.75 5.58
C ASP A 4 19.23 -21.63 5.82
N LEU A 5 18.18 -21.60 5.00
CA LEU A 5 17.03 -20.69 5.11
C LEU A 5 17.42 -19.19 5.10
N GLY A 6 18.45 -18.84 4.35
CA GLY A 6 18.90 -17.47 4.15
C GLY A 6 19.93 -16.97 5.16
N ALA A 7 20.37 -17.81 6.11
CA ALA A 7 21.37 -17.43 7.10
C ALA A 7 22.76 -17.20 6.47
N ASN A 8 23.13 -18.03 5.48
CA ASN A 8 24.35 -17.86 4.71
C ASN A 8 24.06 -17.92 3.20
N TRP A 9 24.82 -17.13 2.43
CA TRP A 9 24.70 -17.03 0.98
C TRP A 9 26.01 -17.34 0.28
N THR A 10 25.95 -18.18 -0.74
CA THR A 10 27.07 -18.46 -1.67
C THR A 10 26.68 -18.05 -3.09
N GLN A 11 27.54 -17.31 -3.77
CA GLN A 11 27.38 -16.99 -5.18
C GLN A 11 27.59 -18.26 -6.04
N VAL A 12 26.73 -18.48 -7.04
CA VAL A 12 26.74 -19.68 -7.90
C VAL A 12 26.85 -19.34 -9.39
N ALA A 13 27.03 -18.06 -9.72
CA ALA A 13 27.24 -17.56 -11.08
C ALA A 13 28.75 -17.50 -11.36
N ASN A 14 29.37 -18.65 -11.62
CA ASN A 14 30.83 -18.75 -11.80
C ASN A 14 31.26 -18.64 -13.28
N SER A 15 30.30 -18.62 -14.20
CA SER A 15 30.55 -18.68 -15.66
C SER A 15 30.09 -17.44 -16.43
N PHE A 16 29.51 -16.45 -15.76
CA PHE A 16 29.13 -15.15 -16.33
C PHE A 16 29.00 -14.11 -15.22
N HIS A 17 29.33 -12.85 -15.53
CA HIS A 17 29.31 -11.74 -14.57
C HIS A 17 27.87 -11.26 -14.32
N VAL A 18 27.51 -11.02 -13.06
CA VAL A 18 26.13 -10.62 -12.66
C VAL A 18 26.05 -9.19 -12.11
N ASP A 19 27.14 -8.40 -12.15
CA ASP A 19 27.17 -6.98 -11.74
C ASP A 19 26.57 -6.67 -10.34
N ASN A 20 26.59 -7.64 -9.40
CA ASN A 20 25.87 -7.58 -8.12
C ASN A 20 24.35 -7.33 -8.26
N ARG A 21 23.75 -7.70 -9.40
CA ARG A 21 22.32 -7.60 -9.68
C ARG A 21 21.64 -8.97 -9.62
N GLY A 22 20.36 -8.93 -9.27
CA GLY A 22 19.52 -10.11 -9.14
C GLY A 22 18.88 -10.53 -10.46
N TYR A 23 18.16 -11.65 -10.41
CA TYR A 23 17.26 -12.09 -11.47
C TYR A 23 15.88 -11.48 -11.24
N VAL A 24 15.19 -11.05 -12.29
CA VAL A 24 13.80 -10.54 -12.20
C VAL A 24 12.78 -11.66 -12.07
N ASP A 25 13.09 -12.83 -12.61
CA ASP A 25 12.28 -14.03 -12.44
C ASP A 25 13.19 -15.26 -12.32
N VAL A 26 12.82 -16.18 -11.42
CA VAL A 26 13.52 -17.46 -11.21
C VAL A 26 12.46 -18.52 -11.03
N LYS A 27 12.39 -19.47 -11.96
CA LYS A 27 11.40 -20.55 -11.95
C LYS A 27 12.07 -21.91 -11.96
N THR A 28 11.45 -22.83 -11.23
CA THR A 28 11.84 -24.24 -11.19
C THR A 28 10.82 -25.05 -11.98
N ASP A 29 11.26 -26.03 -12.76
CA ASP A 29 10.36 -26.97 -13.44
C ASP A 29 9.56 -27.75 -12.38
N PRO A 30 8.21 -27.68 -12.39
CA PRO A 30 7.36 -28.37 -11.42
C PRO A 30 7.54 -29.90 -11.43
N SER A 31 7.96 -30.47 -12.56
CA SER A 31 8.17 -31.91 -12.75
C SER A 31 9.61 -32.37 -12.48
N ASN A 32 10.56 -31.44 -12.45
CA ASN A 32 11.97 -31.74 -12.20
C ASN A 32 12.70 -30.56 -11.52
N PRO A 33 12.83 -30.57 -10.18
CA PRO A 33 13.43 -29.46 -9.46
C PRO A 33 14.93 -29.24 -9.71
N GLN A 34 15.58 -30.15 -10.46
CA GLN A 34 16.95 -29.93 -10.93
C GLN A 34 17.00 -28.95 -12.11
N GLN A 35 15.91 -28.79 -12.85
CA GLN A 35 15.81 -27.85 -13.96
C GLN A 35 15.27 -26.52 -13.47
N MET A 36 16.05 -25.47 -13.70
CA MET A 36 15.67 -24.12 -13.34
C MET A 36 16.01 -23.16 -14.48
N LEU A 37 15.23 -22.10 -14.58
CA LEU A 37 15.49 -20.97 -15.46
C LEU A 37 15.46 -19.69 -14.63
N ALA A 38 16.28 -18.72 -15.05
CA ALA A 38 16.34 -17.43 -14.39
C ALA A 38 16.53 -16.33 -15.43
N MET A 39 15.67 -15.31 -15.41
CA MET A 39 15.80 -14.14 -16.26
C MET A 39 16.67 -13.10 -15.55
N HIS A 40 17.85 -12.84 -16.10
CA HIS A 40 18.76 -11.82 -15.60
C HIS A 40 18.33 -10.44 -16.11
N PHE A 41 18.38 -9.44 -15.22
CA PHE A 41 18.05 -8.06 -15.55
C PHE A 41 19.23 -7.10 -15.28
N GLY A 42 19.79 -6.59 -16.38
CA GLY A 42 20.58 -5.38 -16.46
C GLY A 42 19.69 -4.12 -16.52
N SER A 43 20.28 -2.91 -16.48
CA SER A 43 19.47 -1.68 -16.41
C SER A 43 18.82 -1.34 -17.74
N ALA A 44 17.54 -0.95 -17.69
CA ALA A 44 16.75 -0.48 -18.83
C ALA A 44 17.37 0.73 -19.58
N GLY A 45 18.20 1.54 -18.91
CA GLY A 45 18.82 2.72 -19.51
C GLY A 45 20.02 2.47 -20.42
N GLY A 46 20.45 1.20 -20.59
CA GLY A 46 21.78 0.90 -21.11
C GLY A 46 22.85 1.39 -20.13
N ARG A 47 23.75 0.53 -19.69
CA ARG A 47 25.02 1.08 -19.21
C ARG A 47 25.79 1.37 -20.48
N GLY A 48 26.08 2.66 -20.70
CA GLY A 48 27.20 3.09 -21.54
C GLY A 48 28.38 2.14 -21.36
N PRO A 49 29.21 1.96 -22.39
CA PRO A 49 30.20 0.89 -22.49
C PRO A 49 30.86 0.57 -21.15
N ILE A 50 30.70 -0.67 -20.68
CA ILE A 50 31.40 -1.16 -19.48
C ILE A 50 32.84 -1.43 -19.90
N PRO A 51 33.85 -0.68 -19.41
CA PRO A 51 35.24 -0.96 -19.75
C PRO A 51 35.62 -2.36 -19.27
N GLN A 52 36.22 -3.15 -20.16
CA GLN A 52 36.66 -4.52 -19.89
C GLN A 52 38.17 -4.67 -20.05
N VAL A 53 38.75 -5.50 -19.18
CA VAL A 53 40.15 -5.91 -19.24
C VAL A 53 40.18 -7.42 -19.46
N GLU A 54 40.64 -7.83 -20.63
CA GLU A 54 40.84 -9.24 -20.95
C GLU A 54 42.31 -9.62 -20.80
N ILE A 55 42.58 -10.55 -19.86
CA ILE A 55 43.90 -11.14 -19.64
C ILE A 55 43.79 -12.62 -19.93
N THR A 56 44.64 -13.12 -20.83
CA THR A 56 44.67 -14.54 -21.18
C THR A 56 44.85 -15.39 -19.92
N GLY A 57 43.88 -16.26 -19.62
CA GLY A 57 43.91 -17.16 -18.46
C GLY A 57 43.23 -16.60 -17.20
N LEU A 58 42.69 -15.37 -17.23
CA LEU A 58 41.82 -14.83 -16.19
C LEU A 58 40.37 -14.71 -16.69
N PRO A 59 39.38 -14.65 -15.78
CA PRO A 59 38.04 -14.17 -16.10
C PRO A 59 38.09 -12.75 -16.69
N VAL A 60 37.12 -12.38 -17.53
CA VAL A 60 36.96 -11.00 -18.01
C VAL A 60 36.74 -10.09 -16.79
N ILE A 61 37.57 -9.06 -16.66
CA ILE A 61 37.49 -8.10 -15.56
C ILE A 61 36.73 -6.87 -16.04
N THR A 62 35.65 -6.54 -15.35
CA THR A 62 34.84 -5.35 -15.60
C THR A 62 35.21 -4.24 -14.62
N GLY A 63 35.00 -2.99 -15.01
CA GLY A 63 35.15 -1.87 -14.10
C GLY A 63 34.21 -0.71 -14.38
N VAL A 64 34.32 0.32 -13.55
CA VAL A 64 33.54 1.54 -13.68
C VAL A 64 34.42 2.62 -14.27
N GLN A 65 34.02 3.16 -15.43
CA GLN A 65 34.71 4.28 -16.07
C GLN A 65 34.81 5.48 -15.10
N MET A 66 35.97 6.14 -15.04
CA MET A 66 36.11 7.38 -14.27
C MET A 66 35.24 8.48 -14.88
N ALA A 67 34.69 9.38 -14.05
CA ALA A 67 33.85 10.48 -14.53
C ALA A 67 34.65 11.63 -15.16
N PHE A 68 35.91 11.40 -15.50
CA PHE A 68 36.82 12.35 -16.12
C PHE A 68 37.75 11.66 -17.14
N GLY A 69 38.23 12.44 -18.10
CA GLY A 69 39.02 11.95 -19.22
C GLY A 69 38.20 11.34 -20.36
N PRO A 70 38.86 10.93 -21.45
CA PRO A 70 38.19 10.36 -22.61
C PRO A 70 37.52 9.02 -22.26
N ALA A 71 36.45 8.70 -23.00
CA ALA A 71 35.85 7.36 -22.99
C ALA A 71 36.88 6.29 -23.40
N THR A 72 36.57 5.02 -23.14
CA THR A 72 37.40 3.89 -23.55
C THR A 72 37.67 3.99 -25.07
N PRO A 73 38.94 3.86 -25.52
CA PRO A 73 39.26 4.07 -26.93
C PRO A 73 38.63 3.02 -27.85
N GLU A 74 38.09 3.49 -28.99
CA GLU A 74 37.60 2.66 -30.10
C GLU A 74 38.50 2.87 -31.34
N PRO A 75 39.14 1.81 -31.90
CA PRO A 75 38.98 0.39 -31.59
C PRO A 75 39.74 -0.09 -30.32
N PRO A 76 39.44 -1.30 -29.82
CA PRO A 76 40.12 -1.96 -28.70
C PRO A 76 41.64 -1.77 -28.67
N GLN A 77 42.17 -1.25 -27.57
CA GLN A 77 43.62 -1.04 -27.41
C GLN A 77 44.30 -2.27 -26.82
N THR A 78 45.35 -2.74 -27.49
CA THR A 78 46.23 -3.81 -27.00
C THR A 78 47.53 -3.20 -26.50
N ALA A 79 47.88 -3.46 -25.23
CA ALA A 79 49.11 -2.96 -24.63
C ALA A 79 49.58 -3.85 -23.47
N THR A 80 50.85 -3.74 -23.10
CA THR A 80 51.40 -4.44 -21.93
C THR A 80 50.88 -3.79 -20.65
N LEU A 81 50.36 -4.60 -19.73
CA LEU A 81 49.98 -4.16 -18.40
C LEU A 81 51.16 -4.21 -17.43
N VAL A 82 51.29 -3.17 -16.62
CA VAL A 82 52.20 -3.13 -15.48
C VAL A 82 51.49 -2.70 -14.21
N VAL A 83 51.97 -3.19 -13.07
CA VAL A 83 51.61 -2.62 -11.77
C VAL A 83 52.41 -1.33 -11.58
N ALA A 84 51.75 -0.30 -11.06
CA ALA A 84 52.35 0.99 -10.76
C ALA A 84 53.58 0.86 -9.86
N ASN A 85 54.61 1.65 -10.17
CA ASN A 85 55.78 1.88 -9.32
C ASN A 85 56.27 3.32 -9.52
N ASP A 86 55.83 4.24 -8.67
CA ASP A 86 56.22 5.66 -8.71
C ASP A 86 57.57 5.95 -8.02
N GLY A 87 58.14 4.96 -7.31
CA GLY A 87 59.48 5.00 -6.75
C GLY A 87 59.60 5.70 -5.39
N ALA A 88 58.49 6.11 -4.76
CA ALA A 88 58.47 6.75 -3.45
C ALA A 88 57.19 6.40 -2.66
N GLY A 89 57.20 6.57 -1.33
CA GLY A 89 55.98 6.32 -0.53
C GLY A 89 55.41 4.91 -0.70
N THR A 90 54.10 4.83 -0.96
CA THR A 90 53.43 3.58 -1.34
C THR A 90 53.56 3.39 -2.84
N LEU A 91 54.55 2.58 -3.25
CA LEU A 91 55.01 2.49 -4.64
C LEU A 91 53.89 2.28 -5.69
N THR A 92 52.80 1.61 -5.33
CA THR A 92 51.74 1.22 -6.25
C THR A 92 50.59 2.22 -6.35
N ASP A 93 50.56 3.26 -5.53
CA ASP A 93 49.39 4.16 -5.46
C ASP A 93 49.47 5.35 -6.43
N GLY A 94 50.62 5.63 -7.05
CA GLY A 94 50.74 6.66 -8.10
C GLY A 94 50.45 8.07 -7.58
N CYS A 95 50.58 8.29 -6.27
CA CYS A 95 50.44 9.61 -5.67
C CYS A 95 51.64 10.51 -5.98
N GLU A 96 52.80 9.91 -6.21
CA GLU A 96 54.00 10.57 -6.69
C GLU A 96 54.14 10.47 -8.21
N ALA A 97 54.97 11.36 -8.77
CA ALA A 97 55.24 11.36 -10.21
C ALA A 97 56.08 10.13 -10.60
N PHE A 98 55.55 9.31 -11.50
CA PHE A 98 56.30 8.20 -12.09
C PHE A 98 57.55 8.71 -12.84
N PRO A 99 58.63 7.91 -12.90
CA PRO A 99 59.81 8.27 -13.69
C PRO A 99 59.43 8.56 -15.16
N ALA A 100 60.02 9.60 -15.75
CA ALA A 100 59.69 10.01 -17.12
C ALA A 100 59.82 8.85 -18.12
N ASN A 101 58.79 8.67 -18.96
CA ASN A 101 58.67 7.59 -19.96
C ASN A 101 58.61 6.15 -19.41
N SER A 102 58.49 5.94 -18.09
CA SER A 102 58.44 4.60 -17.48
C SER A 102 57.21 3.78 -17.88
N LEU A 103 56.13 4.44 -18.29
CA LEU A 103 54.87 3.82 -18.67
C LEU A 103 54.57 3.94 -20.17
N ASN A 104 55.55 4.36 -20.98
CA ASN A 104 55.35 4.64 -22.41
C ASN A 104 54.71 3.46 -23.17
N GLY A 105 53.49 3.66 -23.67
CA GLY A 105 52.73 2.66 -24.43
C GLY A 105 52.11 1.55 -23.58
N ARG A 106 52.05 1.71 -22.24
CA ARG A 106 51.58 0.68 -21.31
C ARG A 106 50.25 1.03 -20.66
N ILE A 107 49.53 0.00 -20.26
CA ILE A 107 48.39 0.11 -19.33
C ILE A 107 48.97 -0.01 -17.93
N VAL A 108 48.54 0.84 -16.99
CA VAL A 108 49.03 0.82 -15.61
C VAL A 108 47.91 0.49 -14.63
N LEU A 109 48.13 -0.53 -13.79
CA LEU A 109 47.30 -0.81 -12.62
C LEU A 109 47.84 -0.01 -11.42
N ILE A 110 47.05 0.93 -10.92
CA ILE A 110 47.37 1.84 -9.82
C ILE A 110 46.47 1.51 -8.63
N ASP A 111 47.04 1.28 -7.46
CA ASP A 111 46.25 1.10 -6.25
C ASP A 111 45.56 2.40 -5.83
N ARG A 112 44.34 2.28 -5.34
CA ARG A 112 43.71 3.37 -4.60
C ARG A 112 44.58 3.70 -3.38
N GLY A 113 44.78 4.99 -3.17
CA GLY A 113 45.62 5.55 -2.12
C GLY A 113 45.04 6.87 -1.63
N ASN A 114 45.84 7.68 -0.97
CA ASN A 114 45.35 8.87 -0.26
C ASN A 114 45.26 10.13 -1.14
N CYS A 115 45.81 10.11 -2.35
CA CYS A 115 45.70 11.19 -3.33
C CYS A 115 44.45 11.05 -4.20
N ALA A 116 44.03 12.17 -4.80
CA ALA A 116 42.90 12.21 -5.72
C ALA A 116 43.13 11.33 -6.97
N PHE A 117 42.06 10.75 -7.50
CA PHE A 117 42.13 9.92 -8.72
C PHE A 117 42.69 10.69 -9.93
N THR A 118 42.38 11.98 -10.02
CA THR A 118 42.93 12.87 -11.05
C THR A 118 44.45 12.99 -10.98
N VAL A 119 45.04 12.96 -9.79
CA VAL A 119 46.51 12.97 -9.60
C VAL A 119 47.12 11.70 -10.15
N LYS A 120 46.55 10.54 -9.81
CA LYS A 120 47.00 9.22 -10.27
C LYS A 120 47.03 9.14 -11.80
N VAL A 121 45.92 9.52 -12.44
CA VAL A 121 45.77 9.49 -13.90
C VAL A 121 46.68 10.51 -14.58
N THR A 122 46.85 11.71 -13.99
CA THR A 122 47.79 12.73 -14.50
C THR A 122 49.24 12.24 -14.45
N ASN A 123 49.66 11.62 -13.34
CA ASN A 123 51.00 11.09 -13.18
C ASN A 123 51.26 9.96 -14.19
N ALA A 124 50.31 9.05 -14.36
CA ALA A 124 50.39 7.96 -15.33
C ALA A 124 50.52 8.47 -16.77
N GLN A 125 49.68 9.44 -17.13
CA GLN A 125 49.71 10.11 -18.43
C GLN A 125 51.07 10.77 -18.70
N ASN A 126 51.61 11.52 -17.73
CA ASN A 126 52.89 12.21 -17.87
C ASN A 126 54.07 11.25 -18.04
N ALA A 127 53.95 10.01 -17.57
CA ALA A 127 54.94 8.95 -17.77
C ALA A 127 54.72 8.12 -19.05
N GLY A 128 53.71 8.45 -19.85
CA GLY A 128 53.46 7.87 -21.17
C GLY A 128 52.48 6.68 -21.19
N ALA A 129 51.73 6.44 -20.10
CA ALA A 129 50.69 5.41 -20.11
C ALA A 129 49.66 5.69 -21.21
N VAL A 130 48.99 4.64 -21.70
CA VAL A 130 47.89 4.75 -22.67
C VAL A 130 46.52 4.55 -22.02
N TYR A 131 46.48 3.92 -20.85
CA TYR A 131 45.27 3.69 -20.05
C TYR A 131 45.65 3.49 -18.57
N ALA A 132 44.77 3.92 -17.65
CA ALA A 132 44.97 3.72 -16.21
C ALA A 132 43.82 2.92 -15.58
N ILE A 133 44.15 1.83 -14.90
CA ILE A 133 43.22 1.01 -14.12
C ILE A 133 43.46 1.34 -12.65
N ILE A 134 42.45 1.84 -11.94
CA ILE A 134 42.52 2.11 -10.51
C ILE A 134 41.94 0.91 -9.75
N GLY A 135 42.79 0.21 -9.01
CA GLY A 135 42.39 -0.92 -8.18
C GLY A 135 41.89 -0.47 -6.81
N GLN A 136 40.70 -0.91 -6.41
CA GLN A 136 40.22 -0.71 -5.05
C GLN A 136 41.17 -1.36 -4.04
N ASN A 137 41.47 -0.66 -2.94
CA ASN A 137 42.29 -1.15 -1.85
C ASN A 137 41.45 -1.60 -0.63
N THR A 138 40.12 -1.45 -0.72
CA THR A 138 39.11 -1.93 0.25
C THR A 138 38.10 -2.82 -0.48
N PRO A 139 37.34 -3.67 0.23
CA PRO A 139 36.30 -4.52 -0.37
C PRO A 139 35.08 -3.76 -0.93
N ASP A 140 35.10 -2.43 -0.95
CA ASP A 140 33.97 -1.61 -1.42
C ASP A 140 33.78 -1.74 -2.93
N ALA A 141 32.54 -1.56 -3.40
CA ALA A 141 32.21 -1.58 -4.83
C ALA A 141 32.98 -0.50 -5.60
N PRO A 142 33.45 -0.77 -6.83
CA PRO A 142 34.03 0.24 -7.71
C PRO A 142 33.03 1.37 -8.01
N PHE A 143 33.53 2.58 -8.19
CA PHE A 143 32.70 3.76 -8.48
C PHE A 143 33.41 4.74 -9.42
N ALA A 144 32.63 5.61 -10.07
CA ALA A 144 33.15 6.62 -10.96
C ALA A 144 33.74 7.79 -10.14
N GLY A 145 35.06 7.78 -9.95
CA GLY A 145 35.75 8.91 -9.34
C GLY A 145 35.60 10.17 -10.19
N GLY A 146 35.22 11.30 -9.58
CA GLY A 146 35.07 12.59 -10.25
C GLY A 146 36.29 13.51 -10.09
N GLY A 147 36.42 14.49 -10.98
CA GLY A 147 37.40 15.57 -10.86
C GLY A 147 37.59 16.36 -12.15
N SER A 148 38.26 17.51 -12.05
CA SER A 148 38.55 18.39 -13.19
C SER A 148 40.04 18.34 -13.57
N GLY A 149 40.36 18.37 -14.87
CA GLY A 149 41.73 18.35 -15.37
C GLY A 149 41.81 18.15 -16.88
N SER A 150 43.02 18.14 -17.43
CA SER A 150 43.28 17.83 -18.85
C SER A 150 43.84 16.41 -18.96
N PHE A 151 42.99 15.47 -19.41
CA PHE A 151 43.33 14.06 -19.52
C PHE A 151 43.26 13.62 -20.98
N THR A 152 44.30 12.92 -21.43
CA THR A 152 44.44 12.36 -22.78
C THR A 152 44.36 10.84 -22.79
N ILE A 153 44.34 10.20 -21.62
CA ILE A 153 44.21 8.75 -21.45
C ILE A 153 42.91 8.41 -20.74
N SER A 154 42.33 7.29 -21.11
CA SER A 154 41.11 6.79 -20.46
C SER A 154 41.44 6.05 -19.16
N SER A 155 40.46 5.92 -18.27
CA SER A 155 40.66 5.25 -16.97
C SER A 155 39.40 4.65 -16.37
N MET A 156 39.56 3.54 -15.63
CA MET A 156 38.49 2.81 -14.95
C MET A 156 38.86 2.45 -13.51
N MET A 157 37.87 2.07 -12.70
CA MET A 157 38.04 1.47 -11.38
C MET A 157 37.62 0.00 -11.39
N ILE A 158 38.39 -0.87 -10.75
CA ILE A 158 38.06 -2.30 -10.58
C ILE A 158 37.99 -2.69 -9.10
N SER A 159 37.39 -3.86 -8.81
CA SER A 159 37.24 -4.35 -7.44
C SER A 159 38.58 -4.75 -6.81
N LEU A 160 38.63 -4.87 -5.49
CA LEU A 160 39.82 -5.39 -4.79
C LEU A 160 40.13 -6.84 -5.18
N ALA A 161 39.10 -7.66 -5.41
CA ALA A 161 39.29 -9.04 -5.85
C ALA A 161 39.96 -9.10 -7.22
N ASP A 162 39.48 -8.31 -8.18
CA ASP A 162 40.04 -8.23 -9.52
C ASP A 162 41.44 -7.60 -9.52
N THR A 163 41.66 -6.59 -8.68
CA THR A 163 42.99 -5.99 -8.46
C THR A 163 44.02 -7.03 -8.04
N ASN A 164 43.65 -7.93 -7.12
CA ASN A 164 44.51 -9.01 -6.66
C ASN A 164 44.75 -10.06 -7.76
N LEU A 165 43.70 -10.45 -8.50
CA LEU A 165 43.85 -11.37 -9.64
C LEU A 165 44.83 -10.86 -10.69
N ILE A 166 44.75 -9.56 -11.02
CA ILE A 166 45.67 -8.93 -11.95
C ILE A 166 47.09 -8.91 -11.39
N LYS A 167 47.27 -8.51 -10.13
CA LYS A 167 48.59 -8.48 -9.49
C LYS A 167 49.25 -9.86 -9.45
N ASP A 168 48.48 -10.90 -9.16
CA ASP A 168 48.97 -12.28 -9.14
C ASP A 168 49.38 -12.74 -10.55
N ALA A 169 48.62 -12.36 -11.58
CA ALA A 169 48.93 -12.68 -12.97
C ALA A 169 50.18 -11.95 -13.50
N VAL A 170 50.32 -10.66 -13.21
CA VAL A 170 51.48 -9.83 -13.64
C VAL A 170 52.78 -10.24 -12.94
N ASN A 171 52.71 -10.83 -11.74
CA ASN A 171 53.88 -11.37 -11.03
C ASN A 171 54.35 -12.75 -11.54
N GLY A 172 53.59 -13.42 -12.42
CA GLY A 172 53.88 -14.76 -12.92
C GLY A 172 54.20 -14.88 -14.41
N ILE A 173 53.65 -14.01 -15.25
CA ILE A 173 53.85 -13.91 -16.71
C ILE A 173 53.74 -12.41 -17.07
N ASN A 174 54.26 -12.00 -18.24
CA ASN A 174 54.12 -10.62 -18.75
C ASN A 174 53.04 -10.62 -19.86
N PRO A 175 51.72 -10.68 -19.55
CA PRO A 175 50.71 -10.94 -20.56
C PRO A 175 50.39 -9.69 -21.38
N GLU A 176 50.16 -9.89 -22.67
CA GLU A 176 49.54 -8.90 -23.56
C GLU A 176 48.05 -8.80 -23.19
N ILE A 177 47.53 -7.57 -23.03
CA ILE A 177 46.12 -7.31 -22.66
C ILE A 177 45.36 -6.80 -23.88
N ILE A 178 44.13 -7.27 -24.04
CA ILE A 178 43.14 -6.65 -24.93
C ILE A 178 42.17 -5.83 -24.05
N LEU A 179 42.13 -4.51 -24.25
CA LEU A 179 41.07 -3.66 -23.70
C LEU A 179 39.93 -3.64 -24.71
N VAL A 180 38.80 -4.25 -24.35
CA VAL A 180 37.62 -4.32 -25.21
C VAL A 180 36.60 -3.29 -24.74
N ASP A 181 36.03 -2.53 -25.67
CA ASP A 181 34.83 -1.76 -25.42
C ASP A 181 33.64 -2.72 -25.40
N GLY A 182 32.89 -2.74 -24.30
CA GLY A 182 31.70 -3.59 -24.20
C GLY A 182 30.67 -3.21 -25.28
N PHE A 183 30.19 -4.20 -26.01
CA PHE A 183 29.11 -4.06 -26.99
C PHE A 183 27.85 -3.47 -26.34
N GLU A 184 27.40 -2.30 -26.83
CA GLU A 184 26.04 -1.80 -26.64
C GLU A 184 25.14 -2.21 -27.81
N ASP A 185 23.87 -2.45 -27.46
CA ASP A 185 22.73 -2.59 -28.38
C ASP A 185 22.66 -1.40 -29.35
N PRO A 186 22.51 -1.59 -30.68
CA PRO A 186 22.36 -0.51 -31.65
C PRO A 186 20.98 0.16 -31.52
N GLY A 187 20.77 0.89 -30.43
CA GLY A 187 19.62 1.74 -30.15
C GLY A 187 19.81 3.19 -30.62
N SER A 188 20.56 3.44 -31.70
CA SER A 188 20.42 4.71 -32.44
C SER A 188 20.74 4.51 -33.91
N SER A 189 19.83 4.99 -34.76
CA SER A 189 19.88 4.87 -36.20
C SER A 189 21.18 5.44 -36.80
N GLY A 190 22.07 4.57 -37.28
CA GLY A 190 23.25 4.98 -38.05
C GLY A 190 24.13 3.78 -38.36
N GLY A 191 24.09 3.29 -39.60
CA GLY A 191 24.75 2.06 -40.00
C GLY A 191 26.24 1.99 -39.66
N SER A 192 26.63 0.92 -38.96
CA SER A 192 27.98 0.37 -39.00
C SER A 192 27.91 -1.13 -38.71
N VAL A 193 28.73 -1.88 -39.44
CA VAL A 193 28.81 -3.35 -39.37
C VAL A 193 29.46 -3.73 -38.04
N PRO A 194 28.92 -4.68 -37.25
CA PRO A 194 29.56 -5.10 -36.01
C PRO A 194 30.91 -5.76 -36.31
N ALA A 195 31.96 -5.31 -35.63
CA ALA A 195 33.23 -6.02 -35.62
C ALA A 195 33.06 -7.34 -34.86
N THR A 196 33.40 -8.46 -35.49
CA THR A 196 33.54 -9.76 -34.82
C THR A 196 34.71 -9.69 -33.83
N VAL A 197 34.40 -9.56 -32.54
CA VAL A 197 35.33 -9.86 -31.45
C VAL A 197 35.21 -11.36 -31.14
N SER A 198 36.33 -12.09 -31.13
CA SER A 198 36.39 -13.48 -30.70
C SER A 198 36.43 -13.54 -29.17
N GLY A 199 35.27 -13.41 -28.52
CA GLY A 199 35.05 -13.53 -27.07
C GLY A 199 33.55 -13.68 -26.76
N PRO A 200 33.14 -14.27 -25.62
CA PRO A 200 31.73 -14.46 -25.29
C PRO A 200 31.02 -13.11 -25.07
N GLN A 201 30.04 -12.82 -25.93
CA GLN A 201 29.10 -11.71 -25.81
C GLN A 201 28.48 -11.70 -24.39
N THR A 202 28.75 -10.66 -23.60
CA THR A 202 28.14 -10.53 -22.27
C THR A 202 26.80 -9.83 -22.44
N LEU A 203 25.74 -10.63 -22.57
CA LEU A 203 24.36 -10.11 -22.61
C LEU A 203 24.05 -9.43 -21.28
N THR A 204 23.42 -8.27 -21.31
CA THR A 204 22.99 -7.55 -20.10
C THR A 204 21.64 -8.04 -19.59
N ASN A 205 20.75 -8.46 -20.51
CA ASN A 205 19.47 -9.10 -20.26
C ASN A 205 19.44 -10.46 -20.98
N TYR A 206 19.29 -11.55 -20.24
CA TYR A 206 19.35 -12.90 -20.81
C TYR A 206 18.64 -13.93 -19.93
N LEU A 207 18.29 -15.06 -20.56
CA LEU A 207 17.82 -16.24 -19.85
C LEU A 207 19.00 -17.13 -19.47
N ALA A 208 19.10 -17.53 -18.21
CA ALA A 208 20.05 -18.51 -17.71
C ALA A 208 19.35 -19.82 -17.37
N ARG A 209 20.06 -20.93 -17.51
CA ARG A 209 19.55 -22.27 -17.23
C ARG A 209 20.44 -23.03 -16.25
N SER A 210 19.81 -23.76 -15.34
CA SER A 210 20.45 -24.74 -14.48
C SER A 210 19.85 -26.13 -14.70
N THR A 211 20.68 -27.16 -14.54
CA THR A 211 20.28 -28.59 -14.61
C THR A 211 20.63 -29.36 -13.34
N ASN A 212 21.06 -28.65 -12.29
CA ASN A 212 21.50 -29.22 -11.02
C ASN A 212 20.97 -28.41 -9.82
N GLY A 213 19.73 -27.92 -9.93
CA GLY A 213 19.04 -27.24 -8.84
C GLY A 213 19.72 -25.92 -8.45
N GLY A 214 20.20 -25.18 -9.44
CA GLY A 214 20.81 -23.86 -9.25
C GLY A 214 22.23 -23.90 -8.70
N ALA A 215 22.91 -25.06 -8.70
CA ALA A 215 24.32 -25.15 -8.30
C ALA A 215 25.26 -24.51 -9.32
N THR A 216 24.97 -24.68 -10.61
CA THR A 216 25.65 -23.97 -11.71
C THR A 216 24.62 -23.48 -12.72
N TRP A 217 24.95 -22.38 -13.39
CA TRP A 217 24.09 -21.74 -14.38
C TRP A 217 24.83 -21.60 -15.72
N THR A 218 24.08 -21.61 -16.81
CA THR A 218 24.59 -21.35 -18.16
C THR A 218 23.71 -20.29 -18.81
N GLN A 219 24.32 -19.20 -19.26
CA GLN A 219 23.64 -18.18 -20.07
C GLN A 219 23.22 -18.80 -21.40
N LEU A 220 21.96 -18.59 -21.79
CA LEU A 220 21.41 -19.04 -23.06
C LEU A 220 21.52 -17.91 -24.10
N THR A 221 21.77 -18.30 -25.34
CA THR A 221 22.10 -17.37 -26.43
C THR A 221 21.35 -17.75 -27.73
N ALA A 222 21.68 -17.10 -28.85
CA ALA A 222 21.15 -17.45 -30.17
C ALA A 222 21.44 -18.90 -30.57
N ALA A 223 22.50 -19.51 -30.02
CA ALA A 223 22.80 -20.93 -30.20
C ALA A 223 21.68 -21.85 -29.67
N GLN A 224 20.89 -21.38 -28.70
CA GLN A 224 19.70 -22.07 -28.19
C GLN A 224 18.40 -21.53 -28.79
N GLY A 225 18.44 -20.61 -29.76
CA GLY A 225 17.25 -20.07 -30.43
C GLY A 225 16.59 -18.87 -29.72
N LEU A 226 17.32 -18.17 -28.85
CA LEU A 226 16.86 -16.98 -28.15
C LEU A 226 17.45 -15.69 -28.77
N PRO A 227 16.80 -14.53 -28.61
CA PRO A 227 17.38 -13.25 -28.98
C PRO A 227 18.56 -12.86 -28.05
N GLU A 228 19.49 -12.09 -28.59
CA GLU A 228 20.69 -11.58 -27.88
C GLU A 228 20.71 -10.04 -27.77
N SER A 229 19.69 -9.35 -28.27
CA SER A 229 19.61 -7.88 -28.26
C SER A 229 18.16 -7.41 -28.14
N ASP A 230 17.96 -6.14 -27.77
CA ASP A 230 16.65 -5.48 -27.63
C ASP A 230 15.66 -6.29 -26.76
N ILE A 231 16.15 -6.66 -25.58
CA ILE A 231 15.39 -7.26 -24.48
C ILE A 231 15.48 -6.29 -23.31
N SER A 232 14.37 -5.72 -22.85
CA SER A 232 14.32 -4.90 -21.63
C SER A 232 14.01 -5.75 -20.39
N ARG A 233 13.01 -6.64 -20.48
CA ARG A 233 12.59 -7.58 -19.43
C ARG A 233 12.12 -8.90 -20.04
N GLY A 234 12.07 -9.97 -19.25
CA GLY A 234 11.35 -11.19 -19.60
C GLY A 234 10.78 -11.94 -18.40
N GLU A 235 9.81 -12.80 -18.65
CA GLU A 235 9.08 -13.58 -17.64
C GLU A 235 8.91 -15.03 -18.10
N ILE A 236 9.00 -15.98 -17.16
CA ILE A 236 9.07 -17.42 -17.44
C ILE A 236 7.80 -18.14 -16.94
N GLY A 237 7.20 -18.95 -17.81
CA GLY A 237 6.04 -19.78 -17.47
C GLY A 237 6.29 -21.26 -17.78
N TRP A 238 6.25 -22.13 -16.77
CA TRP A 238 6.35 -23.58 -16.94
C TRP A 238 4.99 -24.22 -17.15
N GLY A 239 4.91 -25.11 -18.13
CA GLY A 239 3.78 -26.01 -18.39
C GLY A 239 4.12 -27.48 -18.14
N PRO A 240 3.20 -28.40 -18.47
CA PRO A 240 3.42 -29.82 -18.27
C PRO A 240 4.50 -30.38 -19.20
N GLY A 241 5.14 -31.47 -18.75
CA GLY A 241 6.06 -32.27 -19.58
C GLY A 241 7.35 -31.56 -19.98
N GLY A 242 7.81 -30.59 -19.18
CA GLY A 242 9.02 -29.81 -19.46
C GLY A 242 8.85 -28.77 -20.57
N VAL A 243 7.61 -28.46 -20.96
CA VAL A 243 7.32 -27.31 -21.83
C VAL A 243 7.43 -26.03 -21.02
N VAL A 244 8.08 -25.01 -21.59
CA VAL A 244 8.25 -23.71 -20.94
C VAL A 244 8.21 -22.59 -21.97
N TYR A 245 7.67 -21.46 -21.54
CA TYR A 245 7.57 -20.24 -22.33
C TYR A 245 8.35 -19.12 -21.66
N THR A 246 8.86 -18.20 -22.48
CA THR A 246 9.37 -16.91 -22.01
C THR A 246 8.82 -15.81 -22.91
N ALA A 247 8.27 -14.76 -22.31
CA ALA A 247 7.96 -13.52 -23.04
C ALA A 247 9.09 -12.53 -22.83
N PHE A 248 9.41 -11.74 -23.87
CA PHE A 248 10.35 -10.63 -23.75
C PHE A 248 9.67 -9.32 -24.12
N ALA A 249 9.96 -8.28 -23.33
CA ALA A 249 9.73 -6.89 -23.70
C ALA A 249 10.97 -6.34 -24.43
N ASN A 250 10.76 -5.41 -25.37
CA ASN A 250 11.82 -4.72 -26.10
C ASN A 250 12.23 -3.41 -25.41
N SER A 251 13.20 -2.68 -25.96
CA SER A 251 13.67 -1.39 -25.46
C SER A 251 12.62 -0.27 -25.40
N ALA A 252 11.47 -0.45 -26.06
CA ALA A 252 10.31 0.44 -25.96
C ALA A 252 9.26 -0.07 -24.96
N ASP A 253 9.61 -1.07 -24.14
CA ASP A 253 8.75 -1.72 -23.15
C ASP A 253 7.46 -2.31 -23.76
N ALA A 254 7.57 -2.74 -25.01
CA ALA A 254 6.52 -3.37 -25.79
C ALA A 254 6.93 -4.79 -26.20
N THR A 255 6.07 -5.49 -26.94
CA THR A 255 6.29 -6.90 -27.30
C THR A 255 7.56 -7.09 -28.13
N ARG A 256 8.54 -7.82 -27.58
CA ARG A 256 9.62 -8.42 -28.38
C ARG A 256 9.22 -9.78 -28.92
N GLY A 257 8.47 -10.55 -28.15
CA GLY A 257 7.84 -11.80 -28.60
C GLY A 257 7.67 -12.83 -27.51
N LEU A 258 7.18 -14.00 -27.91
CA LEU A 258 7.01 -15.18 -27.07
C LEU A 258 7.92 -16.29 -27.62
N TRP A 259 8.70 -16.95 -26.76
CA TRP A 259 9.52 -18.10 -27.11
C TRP A 259 9.02 -19.33 -26.36
N ARG A 260 9.07 -20.48 -27.03
CA ARG A 260 8.67 -21.77 -26.50
C ARG A 260 9.83 -22.75 -26.54
N SER A 261 10.02 -23.50 -25.46
CA SER A 261 10.87 -24.68 -25.40
C SER A 261 10.03 -25.92 -25.07
N ALA A 262 10.33 -27.03 -25.74
CA ALA A 262 9.67 -28.32 -25.50
C ALA A 262 10.53 -29.27 -24.64
N ASN A 263 11.71 -28.84 -24.20
CA ASN A 263 12.74 -29.72 -23.64
C ASN A 263 13.45 -29.08 -22.44
N GLY A 264 12.68 -28.48 -21.53
CA GLY A 264 13.20 -27.94 -20.29
C GLY A 264 14.17 -26.77 -20.48
N GLY A 265 13.93 -25.95 -21.50
CA GLY A 265 14.73 -24.77 -21.83
C GLY A 265 16.05 -25.06 -22.54
N ALA A 266 16.28 -26.28 -23.04
CA ALA A 266 17.53 -26.62 -23.74
C ALA A 266 17.61 -26.02 -25.16
N SER A 267 16.49 -25.90 -25.84
CA SER A 267 16.36 -25.18 -27.13
C SER A 267 15.00 -24.48 -27.23
N TRP A 268 14.98 -23.35 -27.93
CA TRP A 268 13.85 -22.44 -28.02
C TRP A 268 13.46 -22.16 -29.47
N THR A 269 12.20 -21.84 -29.67
CA THR A 269 11.66 -21.38 -30.96
C THR A 269 10.72 -20.22 -30.68
N GLN A 270 10.84 -19.15 -31.47
CA GLN A 270 9.92 -18.03 -31.38
C GLN A 270 8.52 -18.46 -31.86
N ALA A 271 7.49 -18.07 -31.12
CA ALA A 271 6.11 -18.25 -31.50
C ALA A 271 5.79 -17.50 -32.81
N ALA A 272 4.84 -18.02 -33.60
CA ALA A 272 4.53 -17.46 -34.91
C ALA A 272 3.70 -16.17 -34.85
N SER A 273 2.94 -15.96 -33.77
CA SER A 273 2.12 -14.76 -33.61
C SER A 273 2.98 -13.51 -33.40
N THR A 274 2.61 -12.43 -34.11
CA THR A 274 3.19 -11.09 -33.96
C THR A 274 2.26 -10.14 -33.21
N THR A 275 1.25 -10.65 -32.51
CA THR A 275 0.32 -9.83 -31.72
C THR A 275 1.11 -9.06 -30.66
N ALA A 276 0.84 -7.77 -30.51
CA ALA A 276 1.41 -6.95 -29.45
C ALA A 276 0.67 -7.22 -28.12
N PHE A 277 1.07 -8.28 -27.40
CA PHE A 277 0.46 -8.70 -26.13
C PHE A 277 1.10 -8.04 -24.90
N ILE A 278 2.29 -7.49 -25.05
CA ILE A 278 2.89 -6.45 -24.18
C ILE A 278 2.68 -5.14 -24.92
N GLU A 279 1.65 -4.40 -24.50
CA GLU A 279 1.19 -3.20 -25.20
C GLU A 279 2.06 -1.98 -24.89
N ARG A 280 2.51 -1.89 -23.63
CA ARG A 280 3.41 -0.90 -23.04
C ARG A 280 3.81 -1.38 -21.65
N GLN A 281 4.65 -0.63 -20.95
CA GLN A 281 5.02 -0.84 -19.54
C GLN A 281 5.65 -2.21 -19.23
N GLY A 282 6.16 -2.94 -20.24
CA GLY A 282 6.83 -4.23 -20.02
C GLY A 282 8.07 -4.20 -19.11
N TRP A 283 8.56 -3.03 -18.71
CA TRP A 283 9.57 -2.89 -17.64
C TRP A 283 8.97 -3.06 -16.23
N TYR A 284 7.69 -2.75 -16.03
CA TYR A 284 6.99 -2.65 -14.75
C TYR A 284 6.06 -3.86 -14.49
N ASP A 285 5.18 -4.16 -15.45
CA ASP A 285 4.17 -5.22 -15.39
C ASP A 285 4.35 -6.18 -16.58
N LEU A 286 4.64 -7.43 -16.24
CA LEU A 286 4.70 -8.53 -17.19
C LEU A 286 4.49 -9.83 -16.44
N VAL A 287 3.69 -10.74 -17.02
CA VAL A 287 3.50 -12.09 -16.51
C VAL A 287 3.26 -13.08 -17.64
N VAL A 288 3.77 -14.30 -17.48
CA VAL A 288 3.49 -15.45 -18.35
C VAL A 288 3.15 -16.65 -17.49
N ALA A 289 1.96 -17.24 -17.70
CA ALA A 289 1.55 -18.47 -17.04
C ALA A 289 1.04 -19.49 -18.04
N VAL A 290 1.51 -20.73 -17.92
CA VAL A 290 1.12 -21.85 -18.78
C VAL A 290 0.20 -22.75 -18.00
N SER A 291 -0.90 -23.21 -18.61
CA SER A 291 -1.81 -24.16 -17.97
C SER A 291 -1.05 -25.42 -17.53
N PRO A 292 -1.27 -25.92 -16.30
CA PRO A 292 -0.58 -27.11 -15.80
C PRO A 292 -1.04 -28.41 -16.49
N THR A 293 -2.14 -28.39 -17.24
CA THR A 293 -2.73 -29.56 -17.92
C THR A 293 -2.68 -29.45 -19.45
N ASP A 294 -2.46 -28.25 -19.99
CA ASP A 294 -2.41 -27.98 -21.42
C ASP A 294 -1.25 -27.05 -21.77
N ALA A 295 -0.18 -27.64 -22.30
CA ALA A 295 1.03 -26.90 -22.70
C ALA A 295 0.81 -25.92 -23.88
N ASN A 296 -0.36 -25.92 -24.53
CA ASN A 296 -0.70 -24.96 -25.58
C ASN A 296 -1.50 -23.77 -25.08
N ARG A 297 -2.03 -23.84 -23.84
CA ARG A 297 -2.78 -22.76 -23.22
C ARG A 297 -1.85 -21.90 -22.37
N VAL A 298 -1.61 -20.66 -22.81
CA VAL A 298 -0.72 -19.72 -22.15
C VAL A 298 -1.44 -18.38 -21.99
N TYR A 299 -1.40 -17.83 -20.79
CA TYR A 299 -1.87 -16.49 -20.45
C TYR A 299 -0.66 -15.58 -20.30
N MET A 300 -0.75 -14.38 -20.87
CA MET A 300 0.24 -13.33 -20.77
C MET A 300 -0.45 -12.06 -20.31
N GLY A 301 0.21 -11.24 -19.52
CA GLY A 301 -0.34 -9.96 -19.06
C GLY A 301 0.74 -8.90 -19.02
N ALA A 302 0.41 -7.72 -19.52
CA ALA A 302 1.05 -6.46 -19.14
C ALA A 302 -0.12 -5.57 -18.68
N VAL A 303 -0.56 -4.63 -19.51
CA VAL A 303 -1.75 -3.81 -19.22
C VAL A 303 -3.04 -4.61 -19.34
N ASP A 304 -3.29 -5.29 -20.45
CA ASP A 304 -4.38 -6.27 -20.59
C ASP A 304 -3.84 -7.71 -20.58
N GLN A 305 -4.72 -8.67 -20.31
CA GLN A 305 -4.42 -10.09 -20.48
C GLN A 305 -4.64 -10.53 -21.93
N PHE A 306 -3.71 -11.35 -22.41
CA PHE A 306 -3.77 -12.05 -23.68
C PHE A 306 -3.65 -13.55 -23.46
N VAL A 307 -4.21 -14.34 -24.37
CA VAL A 307 -4.21 -15.80 -24.30
C VAL A 307 -3.87 -16.41 -25.66
N THR A 308 -3.20 -17.56 -25.62
CA THR A 308 -3.11 -18.49 -26.75
C THR A 308 -3.57 -19.87 -26.30
N SER A 309 -4.25 -20.60 -27.19
CA SER A 309 -4.69 -21.99 -26.98
C SER A 309 -4.03 -22.98 -27.95
N ASN A 310 -3.08 -22.50 -28.76
CA ASN A 310 -2.37 -23.28 -29.77
C ASN A 310 -0.85 -23.06 -29.69
N GLY A 311 -0.36 -22.76 -28.48
CA GLY A 311 1.04 -22.69 -28.16
C GLY A 311 1.79 -21.52 -28.81
N GLY A 312 1.07 -20.43 -29.14
CA GLY A 312 1.63 -19.20 -29.70
C GLY A 312 1.47 -19.04 -31.22
N ALA A 313 0.74 -19.94 -31.90
CA ALA A 313 0.43 -19.74 -33.32
C ALA A 313 -0.52 -18.56 -33.53
N THR A 314 -1.49 -18.38 -32.62
CA THR A 314 -2.33 -17.18 -32.51
C THR A 314 -2.42 -16.74 -31.06
N ILE A 315 -2.32 -15.43 -30.82
CA ILE A 315 -2.51 -14.79 -29.51
C ILE A 315 -3.62 -13.75 -29.65
N THR A 316 -4.58 -13.77 -28.73
CA THR A 316 -5.75 -12.87 -28.70
C THR A 316 -5.86 -12.16 -27.36
N LYS A 317 -6.28 -10.90 -27.37
CA LYS A 317 -6.65 -10.17 -26.15
C LYS A 317 -7.85 -10.88 -25.49
N ASN A 318 -7.78 -11.09 -24.18
CA ASN A 318 -8.77 -11.81 -23.40
C ASN A 318 -9.56 -10.88 -22.48
N THR A 319 -8.91 -9.86 -21.92
CA THR A 319 -9.51 -8.95 -20.94
C THR A 319 -9.43 -7.50 -21.39
N PHE A 320 -10.20 -6.65 -20.72
CA PHE A 320 -10.23 -5.20 -20.99
C PHE A 320 -10.21 -4.43 -19.66
N TRP A 321 -9.12 -3.73 -19.37
CA TRP A 321 -9.02 -2.83 -18.22
C TRP A 321 -9.96 -1.62 -18.31
N ASN A 322 -10.35 -1.24 -19.53
CA ASN A 322 -11.37 -0.23 -19.80
C ASN A 322 -12.46 -0.84 -20.68
N PRO A 323 -13.42 -1.58 -20.09
CA PRO A 323 -14.39 -2.36 -20.83
C PRO A 323 -15.45 -1.45 -21.48
N GLY A 324 -15.69 -1.66 -22.77
CA GLY A 324 -16.84 -1.10 -23.47
C GLY A 324 -18.13 -1.89 -23.19
N ALA A 325 -19.21 -1.47 -23.84
CA ALA A 325 -20.49 -2.16 -23.73
C ALA A 325 -20.36 -3.63 -24.14
N GLY A 326 -20.76 -4.54 -23.24
CA GLY A 326 -20.68 -5.99 -23.44
C GLY A 326 -19.35 -6.64 -23.07
N GLN A 327 -18.39 -5.90 -22.50
CA GLN A 327 -17.07 -6.42 -22.11
C GLN A 327 -16.88 -6.53 -20.58
N ILE A 328 -17.91 -6.21 -19.79
CA ILE A 328 -17.81 -6.13 -18.33
C ILE A 328 -17.45 -7.48 -17.69
N GLU A 329 -17.91 -8.59 -18.25
CA GLU A 329 -17.58 -9.95 -17.79
C GLU A 329 -16.10 -10.32 -18.04
N ASN A 330 -15.41 -9.55 -18.89
CA ASN A 330 -13.98 -9.69 -19.20
C ASN A 330 -13.14 -8.60 -18.54
N TYR A 331 -13.70 -7.84 -17.61
CA TYR A 331 -12.94 -6.85 -16.86
C TYR A 331 -11.91 -7.52 -15.96
N ILE A 332 -10.66 -7.07 -16.08
CA ILE A 332 -9.61 -7.22 -15.09
C ILE A 332 -8.91 -5.87 -15.03
N HIS A 333 -8.54 -5.43 -13.83
CA HIS A 333 -7.78 -4.20 -13.66
C HIS A 333 -6.42 -4.29 -14.37
N ALA A 334 -5.95 -3.16 -14.90
CA ALA A 334 -4.66 -3.05 -15.58
C ALA A 334 -3.46 -3.43 -14.67
N ASP A 335 -2.29 -3.58 -15.31
CA ASP A 335 -0.97 -3.76 -14.67
C ASP A 335 -0.85 -5.13 -13.99
N HIS A 336 -0.76 -6.18 -14.80
CA HIS A 336 -0.79 -7.56 -14.35
C HIS A 336 0.58 -8.05 -13.87
N HIS A 337 0.68 -8.44 -12.60
CA HIS A 337 1.95 -8.82 -11.96
C HIS A 337 2.09 -10.32 -11.68
N PHE A 338 0.98 -11.06 -11.53
CA PHE A 338 1.07 -12.47 -11.16
C PHE A 338 -0.16 -13.27 -11.55
N TYR A 339 0.06 -14.47 -12.10
CA TYR A 339 -0.97 -15.44 -12.48
C TYR A 339 -0.70 -16.78 -11.81
N THR A 340 -1.74 -17.40 -11.24
CA THR A 340 -1.63 -18.76 -10.71
C THR A 340 -2.89 -19.57 -10.91
N PHE A 341 -2.72 -20.84 -11.24
CA PHE A 341 -3.83 -21.78 -11.37
C PHE A 341 -4.15 -22.43 -10.03
N LEU A 342 -5.42 -22.75 -9.81
CA LEU A 342 -5.81 -23.57 -8.67
C LEU A 342 -5.19 -24.97 -8.83
N PRO A 343 -4.52 -25.51 -7.79
CA PRO A 343 -3.97 -26.86 -7.87
C PRO A 343 -5.05 -27.88 -8.23
N GLY A 344 -4.81 -28.66 -9.28
CA GLY A 344 -5.73 -29.69 -9.77
C GLY A 344 -6.86 -29.19 -10.68
N ASN A 345 -7.01 -27.88 -10.91
CA ASN A 345 -7.99 -27.35 -11.84
C ASN A 345 -7.42 -26.17 -12.67
N SER A 346 -7.07 -26.45 -13.92
CA SER A 346 -6.51 -25.47 -14.86
C SER A 346 -7.51 -24.46 -15.43
N ASP A 347 -8.81 -24.65 -15.20
CA ASP A 347 -9.84 -23.69 -15.62
C ASP A 347 -10.07 -22.62 -14.55
N VAL A 348 -9.52 -22.80 -13.34
CA VAL A 348 -9.49 -21.79 -12.29
C VAL A 348 -8.14 -21.10 -12.28
N LEU A 349 -8.14 -19.82 -12.65
CA LEU A 349 -6.95 -18.97 -12.72
C LEU A 349 -7.19 -17.71 -11.90
N LEU A 350 -6.26 -17.41 -11.00
CA LEU A 350 -6.18 -16.16 -10.27
C LEU A 350 -5.22 -15.23 -11.01
N SER A 351 -5.66 -13.99 -11.18
CA SER A 351 -4.90 -12.86 -11.72
C SER A 351 -4.73 -11.83 -10.63
N ALA A 352 -3.49 -11.44 -10.34
CA ALA A 352 -3.18 -10.32 -9.48
C ALA A 352 -2.59 -9.18 -10.31
N SER A 353 -3.16 -7.99 -10.12
CA SER A 353 -2.76 -6.74 -10.75
C SER A 353 -2.80 -5.60 -9.73
N ASP A 354 -2.50 -4.37 -10.14
CA ASP A 354 -2.55 -3.20 -9.24
C ASP A 354 -3.96 -2.93 -8.67
N GLY A 355 -4.99 -3.52 -9.29
CA GLY A 355 -6.36 -3.53 -8.79
C GLY A 355 -6.73 -4.66 -7.83
N GLY A 356 -5.75 -5.42 -7.34
CA GLY A 356 -5.96 -6.55 -6.43
C GLY A 356 -6.04 -7.90 -7.15
N VAL A 357 -7.02 -8.73 -6.81
CA VAL A 357 -7.12 -10.11 -7.31
C VAL A 357 -8.45 -10.34 -8.01
N GLN A 358 -8.38 -10.79 -9.27
CA GLN A 358 -9.51 -11.29 -10.03
C GLN A 358 -9.32 -12.78 -10.29
N PHE A 359 -10.41 -13.50 -10.52
CA PHE A 359 -10.32 -14.90 -10.91
C PHE A 359 -11.42 -15.33 -11.86
N THR A 360 -11.09 -16.39 -12.58
CA THR A 360 -11.99 -17.11 -13.49
C THR A 360 -12.18 -18.53 -12.98
N THR A 361 -13.31 -19.13 -13.32
CA THR A 361 -13.60 -20.56 -13.11
C THR A 361 -13.91 -21.30 -14.42
N ASP A 362 -13.72 -20.63 -15.56
CA ASP A 362 -14.10 -21.09 -16.90
C ASP A 362 -12.97 -20.89 -17.92
N ALA A 363 -11.72 -21.03 -17.47
CA ALA A 363 -10.50 -20.87 -18.26
C ALA A 363 -10.35 -19.47 -18.90
N GLY A 364 -10.85 -18.45 -18.22
CA GLY A 364 -10.68 -17.05 -18.61
C GLY A 364 -11.75 -16.53 -19.57
N ALA A 365 -12.90 -17.20 -19.67
CA ALA A 365 -14.02 -16.68 -20.44
C ALA A 365 -14.76 -15.56 -19.70
N THR A 366 -14.86 -15.67 -18.37
CA THR A 366 -15.39 -14.62 -17.48
C THR A 366 -14.52 -14.45 -16.23
N TYR A 367 -14.51 -13.24 -15.67
CA TYR A 367 -13.77 -12.88 -14.46
C TYR A 367 -14.67 -12.24 -13.41
N ARG A 368 -14.30 -12.45 -12.14
CA ARG A 368 -14.89 -11.76 -10.99
C ARG A 368 -13.81 -11.36 -10.00
N GLU A 369 -14.06 -10.30 -9.25
CA GLU A 369 -13.12 -9.78 -8.25
C GLU A 369 -13.14 -10.61 -6.95
N LEU A 370 -11.99 -10.68 -6.28
CA LEU A 370 -11.77 -11.28 -4.96
C LEU A 370 -11.20 -10.28 -3.95
N ASN A 371 -11.51 -9.00 -4.14
CA ASN A 371 -10.94 -7.91 -3.36
C ASN A 371 -11.56 -7.73 -1.97
N PHE A 372 -12.76 -8.26 -1.73
CA PHE A 372 -13.46 -8.08 -0.46
C PHE A 372 -12.65 -8.66 0.71
N GLY A 373 -12.35 -7.80 1.70
CA GLY A 373 -11.61 -8.15 2.90
C GLY A 373 -10.07 -8.14 2.76
N LEU A 374 -9.50 -7.89 1.57
CA LEU A 374 -8.04 -7.82 1.41
C LEU A 374 -7.41 -6.60 2.11
N ASN A 375 -8.14 -5.47 2.15
CA ASN A 375 -7.68 -4.20 2.72
C ASN A 375 -6.26 -3.85 2.26
N ALA A 376 -6.08 -3.72 0.93
CA ALA A 376 -4.78 -3.55 0.27
C ALA A 376 -4.66 -2.23 -0.52
N SER A 377 -5.70 -1.41 -0.57
CA SER A 377 -5.66 -0.14 -1.31
C SER A 377 -4.66 0.85 -0.70
N MET A 378 -4.15 1.76 -1.53
CA MET A 378 -3.13 2.74 -1.16
C MET A 378 -3.70 4.16 -1.13
N PRO A 379 -4.47 4.53 -0.09
CA PRO A 379 -5.05 5.86 0.01
C PRO A 379 -3.98 6.92 0.28
N ASN A 380 -3.99 8.00 -0.49
CA ASN A 380 -3.10 9.14 -0.34
C ASN A 380 -3.61 10.16 0.68
N ASN A 381 -4.93 10.21 0.89
CA ASN A 381 -5.59 11.12 1.81
C ASN A 381 -6.99 10.60 2.18
N ILE A 382 -7.65 11.24 3.14
CA ILE A 382 -9.02 10.95 3.54
C ILE A 382 -9.75 12.23 3.96
N SER A 383 -10.98 12.39 3.48
CA SER A 383 -11.87 13.50 3.85
C SER A 383 -13.27 12.99 4.16
N VAL A 384 -14.03 13.72 4.98
CA VAL A 384 -15.38 13.36 5.38
C VAL A 384 -16.32 14.54 5.16
N SER A 385 -17.47 14.29 4.53
CA SER A 385 -18.51 15.31 4.31
C SER A 385 -19.37 15.53 5.56
N PRO A 386 -20.16 16.62 5.64
CA PRO A 386 -21.02 16.92 6.80
C PRO A 386 -22.04 15.82 7.18
N ASN A 387 -22.45 14.98 6.22
CA ASN A 387 -23.36 13.86 6.46
C ASN A 387 -22.63 12.53 6.69
N GLY A 388 -21.30 12.54 6.85
CA GLY A 388 -20.51 11.36 7.18
C GLY A 388 -20.06 10.52 5.98
N ARG A 389 -20.22 10.99 4.73
CA ARG A 389 -19.63 10.29 3.58
C ARG A 389 -18.12 10.42 3.62
N VAL A 390 -17.43 9.30 3.46
CA VAL A 390 -15.97 9.23 3.47
C VAL A 390 -15.47 9.24 2.04
N VAL A 391 -14.53 10.12 1.72
CA VAL A 391 -13.92 10.25 0.39
C VAL A 391 -12.42 10.03 0.51
N THR A 392 -11.87 9.18 -0.36
CA THR A 392 -10.43 8.89 -0.41
C THR A 392 -9.98 8.70 -1.85
N GLY A 393 -8.77 9.14 -2.17
CA GLY A 393 -8.11 8.84 -3.43
C GLY A 393 -7.05 7.78 -3.21
N THR A 394 -7.10 6.72 -4.00
CA THR A 394 -6.17 5.59 -3.94
C THR A 394 -5.31 5.53 -5.18
N GLN A 395 -4.02 5.23 -4.99
CA GLN A 395 -3.13 4.95 -6.11
C GLN A 395 -3.65 3.78 -6.96
N ASP A 396 -3.60 3.95 -8.29
CA ASP A 396 -4.04 3.03 -9.36
C ASP A 396 -5.54 2.70 -9.39
N ASN A 397 -6.28 2.90 -8.30
CA ASN A 397 -7.64 2.38 -8.07
C ASN A 397 -8.72 3.47 -8.02
N GLY A 398 -8.38 4.70 -8.37
CA GLY A 398 -9.31 5.81 -8.48
C GLY A 398 -9.61 6.48 -7.15
N SER A 399 -10.67 7.29 -7.13
CA SER A 399 -11.20 7.93 -5.94
C SER A 399 -12.52 7.30 -5.55
N HIS A 400 -12.63 6.94 -4.28
CA HIS A 400 -13.75 6.21 -3.74
C HIS A 400 -14.56 7.04 -2.74
N LEU A 401 -15.83 6.67 -2.64
CA LEU A 401 -16.83 7.21 -1.73
C LEU A 401 -17.44 6.06 -0.91
N SER A 402 -17.53 6.22 0.40
CA SER A 402 -18.37 5.41 1.28
C SER A 402 -19.45 6.29 1.90
N PHE A 403 -20.65 5.72 2.14
CA PHE A 403 -21.76 6.43 2.75
C PHE A 403 -21.73 6.46 4.29
N GLY A 404 -20.69 5.91 4.91
CA GLY A 404 -20.40 6.09 6.34
C GLY A 404 -21.31 5.31 7.30
N SER A 405 -22.28 4.55 6.80
CA SER A 405 -22.95 3.46 7.53
C SER A 405 -21.93 2.34 7.83
N ASP A 406 -22.25 1.42 8.75
CA ASP A 406 -21.48 0.16 8.94
C ASP A 406 -21.44 -0.73 7.66
N GLU A 407 -21.91 -0.21 6.54
CA GLU A 407 -21.82 -0.81 5.22
C GLU A 407 -20.39 -0.65 4.68
N LEU A 408 -19.73 -1.79 4.45
CA LEU A 408 -18.40 -1.89 3.85
C LEU A 408 -18.41 -1.62 2.33
N VAL A 409 -19.35 -0.81 1.84
CA VAL A 409 -19.52 -0.52 0.41
C VAL A 409 -18.79 0.78 0.07
N TRP A 410 -17.87 0.65 -0.88
CA TRP A 410 -17.14 1.76 -1.49
C TRP A 410 -17.49 1.80 -2.98
N ILE A 411 -17.73 3.00 -3.48
CA ILE A 411 -18.04 3.25 -4.89
C ILE A 411 -16.94 4.12 -5.47
N GLU A 412 -16.36 3.70 -6.58
CA GLU A 412 -15.51 4.57 -7.39
C GLU A 412 -16.37 5.66 -8.04
N TRP A 413 -16.05 6.93 -7.78
CA TRP A 413 -16.71 8.07 -8.43
C TRP A 413 -15.83 8.74 -9.49
N SER A 414 -14.55 8.38 -9.52
CA SER A 414 -13.53 8.93 -10.42
C SER A 414 -12.44 7.87 -10.60
N GLY A 415 -12.31 7.29 -11.80
CA GLY A 415 -11.35 6.20 -12.07
C GLY A 415 -9.90 6.64 -12.31
N GLY A 416 -9.05 5.75 -12.81
CA GLY A 416 -7.61 6.00 -12.97
C GLY A 416 -6.91 6.06 -11.62
N ASP A 417 -5.92 6.92 -11.43
CA ASP A 417 -5.36 7.18 -10.09
C ASP A 417 -6.24 8.14 -9.26
N GLY A 418 -6.27 7.97 -7.94
CA GLY A 418 -6.84 8.91 -6.98
C GLY A 418 -5.81 9.44 -5.97
N GLY A 419 -5.75 10.77 -5.83
CA GLY A 419 -4.80 11.46 -4.97
C GLY A 419 -5.40 12.07 -3.71
N ASN A 420 -4.98 13.30 -3.41
CA ASN A 420 -5.48 14.05 -2.26
C ASN A 420 -6.94 14.47 -2.49
N THR A 421 -7.76 14.35 -1.43
CA THR A 421 -9.20 14.62 -1.50
C THR A 421 -9.61 15.80 -0.62
N ALA A 422 -10.69 16.47 -1.01
CA ALA A 422 -11.38 17.44 -0.16
C ALA A 422 -12.90 17.27 -0.26
N ALA A 423 -13.60 17.40 0.87
CA ALA A 423 -15.06 17.37 0.95
C ALA A 423 -15.59 18.72 1.43
N ASP A 424 -16.60 19.24 0.74
CA ASP A 424 -17.24 20.50 1.06
C ASP A 424 -18.04 20.41 2.37
N GLN A 425 -17.70 21.28 3.32
CA GLN A 425 -18.27 21.28 4.66
C GLN A 425 -19.64 21.99 4.75
N GLN A 426 -20.14 22.56 3.65
CA GLN A 426 -21.46 23.18 3.56
C GLN A 426 -22.42 22.41 2.65
N ASP A 427 -21.94 21.48 1.83
CA ASP A 427 -22.78 20.66 0.95
C ASP A 427 -22.15 19.28 0.69
N SER A 428 -22.82 18.22 1.16
CA SER A 428 -22.31 16.84 1.08
C SER A 428 -22.33 16.22 -0.32
N ASN A 429 -22.80 16.94 -1.34
CA ASN A 429 -22.73 16.51 -2.74
C ASN A 429 -21.44 16.94 -3.44
N PHE A 430 -20.65 17.83 -2.83
CA PHE A 430 -19.41 18.34 -3.41
C PHE A 430 -18.17 17.72 -2.75
N PHE A 431 -17.37 17.05 -3.56
CA PHE A 431 -16.04 16.59 -3.19
C PHE A 431 -15.12 16.57 -4.41
N TYR A 432 -13.82 16.58 -4.13
CA TYR A 432 -12.76 16.82 -5.10
C TYR A 432 -11.62 15.84 -4.87
N SER A 433 -10.93 15.47 -5.95
CA SER A 433 -9.74 14.61 -5.90
C SER A 433 -8.69 15.06 -6.92
N SER A 434 -7.42 14.89 -6.57
CA SER A 434 -6.31 15.07 -7.51
C SER A 434 -6.03 13.79 -8.31
N ARG A 435 -5.52 13.99 -9.53
CA ARG A 435 -4.94 12.96 -10.39
C ARG A 435 -3.50 13.36 -10.76
N PRO A 436 -2.69 12.42 -11.30
CA PRO A 436 -1.34 12.71 -11.79
C PRO A 436 -1.28 13.88 -12.74
N ASN A 437 -0.09 14.49 -12.83
CA ASN A 437 0.20 15.61 -13.73
C ASN A 437 -0.64 16.87 -13.45
N GLY A 438 -0.97 17.11 -12.18
CA GLY A 438 -1.71 18.31 -11.75
C GLY A 438 -3.14 18.38 -12.29
N ALA A 439 -3.75 17.24 -12.63
CA ALA A 439 -5.16 17.18 -12.99
C ALA A 439 -6.04 17.12 -11.73
N PHE A 440 -7.21 17.74 -11.79
CA PHE A 440 -8.15 17.79 -10.67
C PHE A 440 -9.58 17.61 -11.15
N PHE A 441 -10.36 16.92 -10.35
CA PHE A 441 -11.74 16.60 -10.66
C PHE A 441 -12.61 16.83 -9.43
N GLY A 442 -13.90 17.05 -9.67
CA GLY A 442 -14.89 17.14 -8.62
C GLY A 442 -16.25 16.68 -9.10
N THR A 443 -17.15 16.52 -8.15
CA THR A 443 -18.56 16.22 -8.38
C THR A 443 -19.42 17.22 -7.63
N GLY A 444 -20.67 17.36 -8.06
CA GLY A 444 -21.70 18.16 -7.39
C GLY A 444 -23.01 17.40 -7.20
N ASP A 445 -23.01 16.08 -7.47
CA ASP A 445 -24.19 15.22 -7.42
C ASP A 445 -23.97 13.98 -6.53
N GLY A 446 -22.99 14.05 -5.63
CA GLY A 446 -22.68 12.96 -4.71
C GLY A 446 -21.94 11.80 -5.36
N GLY A 447 -21.20 12.04 -6.44
CA GLY A 447 -20.33 11.06 -7.10
C GLY A 447 -20.99 10.29 -8.24
N ALA A 448 -22.17 10.72 -8.70
CA ALA A 448 -22.83 10.12 -9.86
C ALA A 448 -22.15 10.55 -11.17
N THR A 449 -21.63 11.78 -11.21
CA THR A 449 -20.82 12.28 -12.33
C THR A 449 -19.54 12.97 -11.86
N GLU A 450 -18.50 12.82 -12.67
CA GLU A 450 -17.22 13.50 -12.52
C GLU A 450 -17.13 14.71 -13.48
N SER A 451 -16.53 15.80 -13.02
CA SER A 451 -16.18 16.98 -13.82
C SER A 451 -14.73 17.36 -13.62
N ALA A 452 -13.98 17.53 -14.72
CA ALA A 452 -12.65 18.13 -14.67
C ALA A 452 -12.73 19.59 -14.21
N LEU A 453 -11.78 20.01 -13.37
CA LEU A 453 -11.64 21.40 -12.95
C LEU A 453 -10.68 22.13 -13.90
N PRO A 454 -11.05 23.31 -14.44
CA PRO A 454 -10.24 24.04 -15.41
C PRO A 454 -9.13 24.84 -14.71
N LEU A 455 -8.12 24.15 -14.19
CA LEU A 455 -6.93 24.79 -13.64
C LEU A 455 -6.22 25.63 -14.71
N ALA A 456 -5.69 26.79 -14.31
CA ALA A 456 -4.96 27.70 -15.20
C ALA A 456 -3.63 27.10 -15.71
N VAL A 457 -3.03 26.19 -14.93
CA VAL A 457 -1.86 25.39 -15.32
C VAL A 457 -2.10 23.93 -14.93
N ALA A 458 -1.94 23.00 -15.86
CA ALA A 458 -2.09 21.55 -15.66
C ALA A 458 -1.26 20.77 -16.71
N GLY A 459 -1.11 19.45 -16.53
CA GLY A 459 -0.38 18.56 -17.44
C GLY A 459 1.03 18.20 -16.96
N THR A 460 1.78 17.47 -17.80
CA THR A 460 3.08 16.84 -17.44
C THR A 460 4.18 17.83 -17.02
N ASN A 461 4.03 19.11 -17.33
CA ASN A 461 4.97 20.18 -16.94
C ASN A 461 4.39 21.15 -15.89
N ALA A 462 3.35 20.75 -15.16
CA ALA A 462 2.63 21.65 -14.26
C ALA A 462 3.36 21.99 -12.95
N ASN A 463 4.60 21.53 -12.75
CA ASN A 463 5.36 21.68 -11.49
C ASN A 463 4.49 21.31 -10.29
N SER A 464 4.06 20.06 -10.24
CA SER A 464 3.18 19.52 -9.20
C SER A 464 3.67 18.15 -8.75
N LEU A 465 3.25 17.75 -7.55
CA LEU A 465 3.41 16.38 -7.10
C LEU A 465 2.59 15.42 -7.97
N PHE A 466 2.95 14.14 -7.90
CA PHE A 466 2.14 13.08 -8.49
C PHE A 466 0.69 13.16 -7.97
N TYR A 467 0.51 13.37 -6.66
CA TYR A 467 -0.77 13.74 -6.07
C TYR A 467 -0.70 15.14 -5.47
N ALA A 468 -1.13 16.12 -6.25
CA ALA A 468 -1.16 17.52 -5.82
C ALA A 468 -2.03 17.70 -4.55
N PRO A 469 -1.61 18.52 -3.57
CA PRO A 469 -2.40 18.78 -2.37
C PRO A 469 -3.58 19.71 -2.68
N VAL A 470 -4.64 19.62 -1.88
CA VAL A 470 -5.87 20.41 -2.01
C VAL A 470 -6.35 20.89 -0.66
N ALA A 471 -6.85 22.12 -0.62
CA ALA A 471 -7.51 22.70 0.55
C ALA A 471 -8.80 23.40 0.15
N ILE A 472 -9.90 22.99 0.77
CA ILE A 472 -11.19 23.69 0.70
C ILE A 472 -11.35 24.59 1.93
N ASP A 473 -11.93 25.77 1.76
CA ASP A 473 -12.26 26.64 2.88
C ASP A 473 -13.36 25.94 3.72
N PRO A 474 -13.09 25.63 5.00
CA PRO A 474 -14.04 24.91 5.84
C PRO A 474 -15.31 25.70 6.13
N ASN A 475 -15.36 27.01 5.80
CA ASN A 475 -16.53 27.86 5.98
C ASN A 475 -17.17 28.32 4.65
N ASN A 476 -16.56 28.01 3.49
CA ASN A 476 -17.08 28.40 2.19
C ASN A 476 -16.63 27.47 1.04
N GLY A 477 -17.47 26.50 0.70
CA GLY A 477 -17.20 25.49 -0.33
C GLY A 477 -16.98 26.00 -1.76
N ASN A 478 -17.19 27.29 -2.03
CA ASN A 478 -16.78 27.90 -3.29
C ASN A 478 -15.27 28.19 -3.36
N ARG A 479 -14.56 28.16 -2.23
CA ARG A 479 -13.16 28.58 -2.14
C ARG A 479 -12.28 27.33 -2.02
N LEU A 480 -11.53 27.04 -3.09
CA LEU A 480 -10.66 25.88 -3.19
C LEU A 480 -9.27 26.31 -3.65
N ALA A 481 -8.23 25.78 -3.01
CA ALA A 481 -6.85 25.97 -3.39
C ALA A 481 -6.17 24.64 -3.70
N VAL A 482 -5.35 24.59 -4.74
CA VAL A 482 -4.64 23.39 -5.19
C VAL A 482 -3.15 23.67 -5.39
N GLY A 483 -2.28 22.72 -5.04
CA GLY A 483 -0.83 22.82 -5.12
C GLY A 483 -0.26 22.50 -6.51
N VAL A 484 -0.67 23.27 -7.53
CA VAL A 484 -0.19 23.10 -8.91
C VAL A 484 0.46 24.41 -9.37
N ALA A 485 1.69 24.35 -9.89
CA ALA A 485 2.49 25.51 -10.31
C ALA A 485 2.63 26.59 -9.22
N GLY A 486 3.03 26.16 -8.02
CA GLY A 486 2.89 26.94 -6.79
C GLY A 486 1.50 26.68 -6.20
N VAL A 487 0.61 27.66 -6.23
CA VAL A 487 -0.77 27.52 -5.76
C VAL A 487 -1.72 28.10 -6.78
N GLN A 488 -2.82 27.40 -7.05
CA GLN A 488 -3.95 27.93 -7.81
C GLN A 488 -5.18 27.99 -6.92
N PHE A 489 -5.93 29.08 -7.04
CA PHE A 489 -7.09 29.36 -6.19
C PHE A 489 -8.33 29.66 -7.04
N SER A 490 -9.46 29.07 -6.65
CA SER A 490 -10.79 29.39 -7.16
C SER A 490 -11.66 29.97 -6.05
N ALA A 491 -12.44 31.00 -6.40
CA ALA A 491 -13.50 31.55 -5.55
C ALA A 491 -14.90 31.06 -5.93
N ASN A 492 -15.01 30.13 -6.90
CA ASN A 492 -16.25 29.58 -7.43
C ASN A 492 -16.12 28.08 -7.76
N ALA A 493 -15.43 27.31 -6.91
CA ALA A 493 -15.10 25.90 -7.13
C ALA A 493 -16.33 25.00 -7.38
N ARG A 494 -17.49 25.30 -6.76
CA ARG A 494 -18.75 24.57 -6.97
C ARG A 494 -19.31 24.68 -8.38
N SER A 495 -18.82 25.61 -9.19
CA SER A 495 -19.16 25.67 -10.62
C SER A 495 -18.48 24.59 -11.45
N LEU A 496 -17.60 23.77 -10.85
CA LEU A 496 -16.93 22.62 -11.47
C LEU A 496 -16.26 22.98 -12.80
N ALA A 497 -16.71 22.44 -13.94
CA ALA A 497 -16.20 22.78 -15.27
C ALA A 497 -16.28 24.28 -15.63
N ALA A 498 -17.17 25.04 -14.98
CA ALA A 498 -17.32 26.48 -15.15
C ALA A 498 -16.65 27.30 -14.02
N SER A 499 -15.89 26.66 -13.14
CA SER A 499 -15.07 27.36 -12.15
C SER A 499 -13.91 28.10 -12.82
N SER A 500 -13.31 29.05 -12.11
CA SER A 500 -12.15 29.80 -12.58
C SER A 500 -11.03 29.70 -11.56
N TYR A 501 -9.81 29.46 -12.03
CA TYR A 501 -8.62 29.39 -11.19
C TYR A 501 -7.63 30.50 -11.52
N THR A 502 -7.06 31.08 -10.46
CA THR A 502 -6.00 32.08 -10.55
C THR A 502 -4.72 31.52 -9.97
N GLN A 503 -3.62 31.65 -10.70
CA GLN A 503 -2.31 31.25 -10.21
C GLN A 503 -1.76 32.30 -9.24
N ILE A 504 -1.32 31.86 -8.07
CA ILE A 504 -0.62 32.66 -7.08
C ILE A 504 0.87 32.45 -7.29
N VAL A 505 1.57 33.53 -7.64
CA VAL A 505 3.01 33.51 -7.90
C VAL A 505 3.75 33.38 -6.57
N MET A 506 4.52 32.29 -6.44
CA MET A 506 5.37 32.04 -5.27
C MET A 506 6.72 32.75 -5.38
N PRO A 507 7.33 33.19 -4.27
CA PRO A 507 8.70 33.71 -4.30
C PRO A 507 9.68 32.60 -4.68
N GLY A 508 10.78 32.95 -5.37
CA GLY A 508 11.76 31.95 -5.82
C GLY A 508 12.36 31.10 -4.69
N SER A 509 12.43 31.63 -3.46
CA SER A 509 12.85 30.87 -2.28
C SER A 509 11.91 29.73 -1.89
N PHE A 510 10.64 29.76 -2.34
CA PHE A 510 9.69 28.67 -2.11
C PHE A 510 10.02 27.42 -2.93
N GLY A 511 10.74 27.57 -4.05
CA GLY A 511 10.91 26.50 -5.02
C GLY A 511 9.70 26.37 -5.96
N THR A 512 9.60 25.23 -6.64
CA THR A 512 8.63 25.02 -7.74
C THR A 512 7.46 24.11 -7.38
N ILE A 513 7.59 23.24 -6.37
CA ILE A 513 6.59 22.21 -6.05
C ILE A 513 6.02 22.45 -4.64
N THR A 514 4.70 22.56 -4.57
CA THR A 514 3.93 22.65 -3.31
C THR A 514 3.58 21.26 -2.83
N ASN A 515 3.94 20.93 -1.59
CA ASN A 515 3.63 19.65 -0.94
C ASN A 515 2.41 19.74 -0.01
N SER A 516 2.23 20.89 0.65
CA SER A 516 1.08 21.12 1.52
C SER A 516 0.43 22.47 1.26
N ILE A 517 -0.89 22.51 1.40
CA ILE A 517 -1.68 23.74 1.40
C ILE A 517 -2.82 23.61 2.40
N THR A 518 -3.13 24.70 3.09
CA THR A 518 -4.31 24.79 3.96
C THR A 518 -4.90 26.20 3.92
N ILE A 519 -6.22 26.30 3.95
CA ILE A 519 -6.94 27.58 4.11
C ILE A 519 -7.24 27.72 5.60
N SER A 520 -6.98 28.89 6.17
CA SER A 520 -7.19 29.14 7.60
C SER A 520 -8.67 28.95 7.96
N PRO A 521 -8.99 28.13 8.98
CA PRO A 521 -10.37 27.91 9.43
C PRO A 521 -10.99 29.13 10.11
N ILE A 522 -10.19 30.14 10.48
CA ILE A 522 -10.64 31.36 11.19
C ILE A 522 -10.85 32.53 10.23
N ASP A 523 -10.04 32.58 9.16
CA ASP A 523 -10.09 33.65 8.16
C ASP A 523 -9.79 33.05 6.80
N GLY A 524 -10.84 32.80 6.03
CA GLY A 524 -10.71 32.22 4.71
C GLY A 524 -9.80 33.04 3.78
N THR A 525 -9.62 34.35 4.01
CA THR A 525 -8.72 35.18 3.19
C THR A 525 -7.23 34.93 3.45
N VAL A 526 -6.90 34.00 4.36
CA VAL A 526 -5.54 33.57 4.68
C VAL A 526 -5.36 32.09 4.33
N ALA A 527 -4.26 31.76 3.67
CA ALA A 527 -3.80 30.39 3.46
C ALA A 527 -2.33 30.23 3.80
N PHE A 528 -1.89 28.98 3.96
CA PHE A 528 -0.50 28.62 4.17
C PHE A 528 -0.12 27.53 3.17
N ALA A 529 1.11 27.59 2.66
CA ALA A 529 1.64 26.60 1.73
C ALA A 529 3.05 26.20 2.11
N GLY A 530 3.36 24.92 1.95
CA GLY A 530 4.65 24.30 2.21
C GLY A 530 5.16 23.58 0.95
N SER A 531 6.46 23.61 0.72
CA SER A 531 7.09 23.03 -0.47
C SER A 531 7.82 21.71 -0.20
N THR A 532 8.26 21.06 -1.27
CA THR A 532 9.17 19.90 -1.21
C THR A 532 10.64 20.27 -0.93
N ASN A 533 10.91 21.48 -0.45
CA ASN A 533 12.27 21.91 -0.10
C ASN A 533 12.34 22.56 1.28
N GLY A 534 11.30 22.41 2.11
CA GLY A 534 11.26 22.95 3.47
C GLY A 534 10.79 24.39 3.59
N SER A 535 10.48 25.05 2.47
CA SER A 535 9.98 26.42 2.49
C SER A 535 8.51 26.50 2.88
N ILE A 536 8.18 27.44 3.76
CA ILE A 536 6.81 27.72 4.19
C ILE A 536 6.45 29.20 4.01
N VAL A 537 5.24 29.46 3.49
CA VAL A 537 4.70 30.80 3.24
C VAL A 537 3.29 30.97 3.79
N ARG A 538 2.97 32.20 4.17
CA ARG A 538 1.62 32.70 4.45
C ARG A 538 1.14 33.54 3.27
N ILE A 539 -0.08 33.29 2.83
CA ILE A 539 -0.77 34.03 1.77
C ILE A 539 -1.92 34.79 2.43
N THR A 540 -1.94 36.12 2.31
CA THR A 540 -3.06 36.97 2.78
C THR A 540 -3.76 37.64 1.61
N GLY A 541 -5.05 37.95 1.75
CA GLY A 541 -5.85 38.51 0.66
C GLY A 541 -6.29 37.47 -0.37
N LEU A 542 -6.34 36.20 0.02
CA LEU A 542 -6.64 35.04 -0.84
C LEU A 542 -7.95 35.23 -1.61
N GLY A 543 -7.84 35.31 -2.94
CA GLY A 543 -8.97 35.54 -3.84
C GLY A 543 -9.20 37.02 -4.20
N THR A 544 -8.33 37.91 -3.75
CA THR A 544 -8.30 39.33 -4.13
C THR A 544 -6.87 39.72 -4.54
N THR A 545 -6.22 40.65 -3.84
CA THR A 545 -4.80 40.97 -4.02
C THR A 545 -3.97 40.14 -3.06
N ASN A 546 -3.36 39.05 -3.57
CA ASN A 546 -2.58 38.13 -2.76
C ASN A 546 -1.24 38.74 -2.34
N THR A 547 -0.89 38.63 -1.06
CA THR A 547 0.45 38.92 -0.53
C THR A 547 1.05 37.64 0.01
N VAL A 548 2.20 37.22 -0.52
CA VAL A 548 2.91 35.99 -0.12
C VAL A 548 4.11 36.37 0.75
N THR A 549 4.13 35.92 2.00
CA THR A 549 5.19 36.22 2.97
C THR A 549 5.82 34.92 3.46
N SER A 550 7.14 34.83 3.47
CA SER A 550 7.82 33.69 4.08
C SER A 550 7.62 33.70 5.60
N ILE A 551 7.32 32.54 6.17
CA ILE A 551 7.20 32.33 7.61
C ILE A 551 8.17 31.24 8.08
N GLN A 552 9.34 31.17 7.43
CA GLN A 552 10.35 30.12 7.64
C GLN A 552 10.90 30.12 9.07
N GLY A 553 11.20 31.30 9.64
CA GLY A 553 11.87 31.40 10.93
C GLY A 553 13.14 30.53 10.99
N ASN A 554 13.20 29.65 11.99
CA ASN A 554 14.25 28.64 12.18
C ASN A 554 13.83 27.21 11.76
N LEU A 555 12.71 27.05 11.04
CA LEU A 555 12.33 25.76 10.48
C LEU A 555 13.41 25.32 9.45
N PRO A 556 13.85 24.05 9.46
CA PRO A 556 14.91 23.60 8.56
C PRO A 556 14.48 23.63 7.09
N LEU A 557 15.42 24.00 6.21
CA LEU A 557 15.28 23.84 4.76
C LEU A 557 15.78 22.46 4.31
N GLY A 558 15.33 22.04 3.14
CA GLY A 558 15.71 20.76 2.52
C GLY A 558 14.88 19.57 2.97
N SER A 559 13.79 19.80 3.72
CA SER A 559 12.85 18.74 4.11
C SER A 559 11.43 19.01 3.66
N ASP A 560 10.73 17.99 3.16
CA ASP A 560 9.37 18.10 2.62
C ASP A 560 8.36 18.53 3.68
N VAL A 561 7.71 19.69 3.47
CA VAL A 561 6.64 20.18 4.37
C VAL A 561 5.33 19.44 4.06
N SER A 562 5.11 18.31 4.72
CA SER A 562 4.03 17.36 4.39
C SER A 562 2.65 17.83 4.81
N GLN A 563 2.52 18.46 5.98
CA GLN A 563 1.26 19.07 6.39
C GLN A 563 1.50 20.31 7.24
N ILE A 564 0.66 21.32 7.04
CA ILE A 564 0.52 22.50 7.88
C ILE A 564 -0.87 22.44 8.52
N LEU A 565 -0.91 22.46 9.85
CA LEU A 565 -2.15 22.51 10.63
C LEU A 565 -2.27 23.88 11.30
N VAL A 566 -3.42 24.53 11.13
CA VAL A 566 -3.72 25.84 11.75
C VAL A 566 -4.61 25.58 12.96
N ASP A 567 -4.26 26.14 14.12
CA ASP A 567 -5.12 26.11 15.30
C ASP A 567 -6.43 26.87 14.99
N PRO A 568 -7.61 26.22 15.13
CA PRO A 568 -8.90 26.85 14.87
C PRO A 568 -9.27 27.96 15.87
N ALA A 569 -8.53 28.12 16.96
CA ALA A 569 -8.70 29.22 17.92
C ALA A 569 -7.72 30.39 17.70
N ASN A 570 -6.60 30.20 16.98
CA ASN A 570 -5.59 31.23 16.78
C ASN A 570 -4.82 31.06 15.45
N GLY A 571 -5.08 31.94 14.48
CA GLY A 571 -4.44 31.89 13.16
C GLY A 571 -2.93 32.20 13.11
N ASN A 572 -2.31 32.52 14.26
CA ASN A 572 -0.85 32.63 14.41
C ASN A 572 -0.24 31.42 15.14
N HIS A 573 -1.05 30.46 15.55
CA HIS A 573 -0.62 29.20 16.14
C HIS A 573 -0.74 28.09 15.08
N LEU A 574 0.39 27.53 14.67
CA LEU A 574 0.47 26.52 13.61
C LEU A 574 1.37 25.36 14.01
N PHE A 575 1.08 24.20 13.43
CA PHE A 575 1.93 23.02 13.49
C PHE A 575 2.37 22.60 12.10
N VAL A 576 3.55 22.00 11.99
CA VAL A 576 4.13 21.49 10.75
C VAL A 576 4.75 20.12 10.99
N VAL A 577 4.53 19.21 10.04
CA VAL A 577 5.24 17.92 9.97
C VAL A 577 6.08 17.81 8.70
N LEU A 578 7.21 17.13 8.81
CA LEU A 578 8.20 16.98 7.73
C LEU A 578 8.38 15.49 7.35
N ALA A 579 8.42 15.19 6.04
CA ALA A 579 8.37 13.83 5.50
C ALA A 579 9.74 13.20 5.11
N ASP A 580 10.85 13.70 5.67
CA ASP A 580 12.18 13.11 5.47
C ASP A 580 12.70 12.37 6.69
N TYR A 581 13.70 11.51 6.52
CA TYR A 581 14.49 10.96 7.63
C TYR A 581 15.30 12.06 8.33
N GLY A 582 15.33 12.00 9.65
CA GLY A 582 16.15 12.74 10.61
C GLY A 582 15.35 13.16 11.86
N THR A 583 15.99 13.87 12.78
CA THR A 583 15.36 14.37 14.01
C THR A 583 14.66 15.72 13.79
N ASP A 584 13.70 16.07 14.65
CA ASP A 584 12.90 17.31 14.54
C ASP A 584 11.94 17.31 13.33
N ARG A 585 10.95 16.42 13.38
CA ARG A 585 9.94 16.22 12.32
C ARG A 585 8.54 16.76 12.64
N VAL A 586 8.36 17.30 13.84
CA VAL A 586 7.11 17.95 14.28
C VAL A 586 7.48 19.30 14.88
N TRP A 587 6.89 20.38 14.37
CA TRP A 587 7.22 21.75 14.75
C TRP A 587 5.96 22.55 15.07
N GLU A 588 6.11 23.55 15.92
CA GLU A 588 5.05 24.46 16.31
C GLU A 588 5.54 25.91 16.28
N THR A 589 4.67 26.83 15.87
CA THR A 589 4.84 28.26 16.09
C THR A 589 3.62 28.83 16.77
N THR A 590 3.80 29.74 17.74
CA THR A 590 2.71 30.50 18.39
C THR A 590 2.73 31.99 18.00
N ASN A 591 3.62 32.37 17.08
CA ASN A 591 3.86 33.76 16.66
C ASN A 591 3.84 33.93 15.13
N GLY A 592 3.05 33.12 14.44
CA GLY A 592 2.81 33.20 13.01
C GLY A 592 4.02 32.83 12.15
N GLY A 593 4.91 31.98 12.68
CA GLY A 593 6.12 31.48 12.00
C GLY A 593 7.32 32.43 12.06
N THR A 594 7.33 33.38 12.99
CA THR A 594 8.55 34.15 13.30
C THR A 594 9.62 33.24 13.91
N SER A 595 9.20 32.29 14.74
CA SER A 595 10.04 31.21 15.27
C SER A 595 9.23 29.93 15.46
N TRP A 596 9.91 28.80 15.33
CA TRP A 596 9.40 27.44 15.44
C TRP A 596 10.11 26.68 16.56
N THR A 597 9.35 25.88 17.30
CA THR A 597 9.85 25.00 18.37
C THR A 597 9.59 23.56 17.96
N SER A 598 10.61 22.71 18.07
CA SER A 598 10.44 21.27 17.79
C SER A 598 9.63 20.63 18.91
N LEU A 599 8.64 19.83 18.51
CA LEU A 599 7.85 18.96 19.37
C LEU A 599 8.27 17.48 19.23
N HIS A 600 9.37 17.19 18.53
CA HIS A 600 9.75 15.81 18.18
C HIS A 600 10.02 14.93 19.40
N ALA A 601 10.63 15.49 20.45
CA ALA A 601 10.88 14.83 21.74
C ALA A 601 11.43 13.40 21.60
N ASN A 602 10.62 12.38 21.88
CA ASN A 602 10.98 10.97 21.85
C ASN A 602 10.45 10.19 20.63
N LEU A 603 10.02 10.88 19.56
CA LEU A 603 9.63 10.24 18.31
C LEU A 603 10.83 9.52 17.65
N ALA A 604 10.51 8.49 16.87
CA ALA A 604 11.50 7.80 16.05
C ALA A 604 11.99 8.69 14.89
N ASP A 605 13.22 8.40 14.43
CA ASP A 605 13.79 9.00 13.22
C ASP A 605 13.12 8.37 11.98
N VAL A 606 11.94 8.89 11.65
CA VAL A 606 11.14 8.51 10.49
C VAL A 606 10.38 9.72 9.93
N PRO A 607 10.03 9.70 8.63
CA PRO A 607 9.10 10.66 8.03
C PRO A 607 7.78 10.82 8.79
N MET A 608 7.30 12.06 8.90
CA MET A 608 5.98 12.42 9.45
C MET A 608 5.13 13.06 8.36
N PHE A 609 3.96 12.49 8.10
CA PHE A 609 3.12 12.86 6.96
C PHE A 609 1.90 13.68 7.33
N SER A 610 1.30 13.36 8.47
CA SER A 610 0.05 13.99 8.91
C SER A 610 0.05 14.33 10.39
N ILE A 611 -0.72 15.34 10.78
CA ILE A 611 -0.92 15.83 12.14
C ILE A 611 -2.34 16.34 12.34
N LEU A 612 -2.88 16.07 13.53
CA LEU A 612 -4.19 16.51 13.97
C LEU A 612 -4.14 16.89 15.46
N GLN A 613 -4.87 17.93 15.85
CA GLN A 613 -5.18 18.19 17.26
C GLN A 613 -6.29 17.24 17.72
N VAL A 614 -6.09 16.57 18.86
CA VAL A 614 -7.07 15.62 19.40
C VAL A 614 -8.27 16.39 19.97
N PRO A 615 -9.49 16.19 19.43
CA PRO A 615 -10.68 16.88 19.89
C PRO A 615 -10.95 16.67 21.38
N GLY A 616 -11.37 17.74 22.08
CA GLY A 616 -11.75 17.68 23.50
C GLY A 616 -10.57 17.64 24.48
N THR A 617 -9.33 17.71 24.02
CA THR A 617 -8.12 17.74 24.86
C THR A 617 -7.56 19.16 25.00
N VAL A 618 -6.65 19.37 25.95
CA VAL A 618 -5.95 20.65 26.17
C VAL A 618 -4.66 20.70 25.33
N GLY A 619 -4.77 20.38 24.03
CA GLY A 619 -3.69 20.49 23.06
C GLY A 619 -2.93 19.20 22.75
N ASP A 620 -3.49 18.02 23.03
CA ASP A 620 -2.88 16.76 22.60
C ASP A 620 -2.88 16.67 21.07
N LEU A 621 -1.92 15.91 20.55
CA LEU A 621 -1.65 15.79 19.12
C LEU A 621 -1.65 14.32 18.70
N LEU A 622 -2.11 14.06 17.48
CA LEU A 622 -1.92 12.79 16.80
C LEU A 622 -1.05 13.03 15.57
N VAL A 623 -0.04 12.19 15.34
CA VAL A 623 0.86 12.29 14.19
C VAL A 623 0.92 10.97 13.45
N GLY A 624 0.77 11.02 12.12
CA GLY A 624 0.96 9.91 11.21
C GLY A 624 2.37 9.89 10.65
N SER A 625 3.05 8.75 10.78
CA SER A 625 4.44 8.52 10.36
C SER A 625 4.54 7.41 9.32
N GLU A 626 5.75 7.15 8.82
CA GLU A 626 6.06 5.99 7.95
C GLU A 626 5.72 4.64 8.61
N ILE A 627 5.67 4.58 9.94
CA ILE A 627 5.54 3.34 10.72
C ILE A 627 4.29 3.31 11.61
N GLY A 628 3.28 4.11 11.27
CA GLY A 628 1.99 4.17 11.96
C GLY A 628 1.75 5.48 12.70
N LEU A 629 0.82 5.44 13.66
CA LEU A 629 0.35 6.59 14.42
C LEU A 629 1.09 6.78 15.76
N TRP A 630 1.18 8.03 16.19
CA TRP A 630 1.73 8.44 17.48
C TRP A 630 0.78 9.40 18.18
N TYR A 631 0.47 9.12 19.44
CA TYR A 631 -0.31 9.99 20.32
C TYR A 631 0.64 10.82 21.18
N GLY A 632 0.49 12.14 21.16
CA GLY A 632 1.29 13.10 21.90
C GLY A 632 0.48 13.72 23.03
N THR A 633 0.76 13.33 24.27
CA THR A 633 0.16 13.97 25.45
C THR A 633 0.89 15.27 25.76
N ARG A 634 0.14 16.37 25.90
CA ARG A 634 0.71 17.70 26.06
C ARG A 634 0.58 18.23 27.49
N ALA A 635 1.65 18.84 28.00
CA ALA A 635 1.62 19.52 29.29
C ALA A 635 0.92 20.89 29.18
N GLY A 636 -0.42 20.89 29.14
CA GLY A 636 -1.23 22.08 28.88
C GLY A 636 -1.17 22.53 27.42
N ALA A 637 -1.72 23.71 27.11
CA ALA A 637 -1.96 24.11 25.71
C ALA A 637 -0.70 24.35 24.86
N THR A 638 0.42 24.74 25.47
CA THR A 638 1.68 25.09 24.77
C THR A 638 2.93 24.44 25.39
N GLY A 639 2.76 23.43 26.25
CA GLY A 639 3.87 22.77 26.92
C GLY A 639 4.57 21.71 26.05
N PRO A 640 5.61 21.04 26.59
CA PRO A 640 6.25 19.90 25.92
C PRO A 640 5.27 18.76 25.68
N VAL A 641 5.59 17.94 24.67
CA VAL A 641 4.81 16.76 24.27
C VAL A 641 5.59 15.50 24.64
N SER A 642 4.88 14.50 25.16
CA SER A 642 5.39 13.14 25.32
C SER A 642 4.66 12.24 24.35
N TRP A 643 5.40 11.57 23.47
CA TRP A 643 4.84 10.70 22.43
C TRP A 643 4.80 9.25 22.88
N GLU A 644 3.73 8.57 22.49
CA GLU A 644 3.60 7.12 22.56
C GLU A 644 3.02 6.59 21.25
N ARG A 645 3.33 5.33 20.94
CA ARG A 645 2.74 4.69 19.77
C ARG A 645 1.24 4.54 19.99
N PHE A 646 0.45 4.92 18.99
CA PHE A 646 -0.98 4.61 18.96
C PHE A 646 -1.15 3.23 18.31
N ASP A 647 -1.52 2.24 19.11
CA ASP A 647 -1.45 0.82 18.72
C ASP A 647 -2.79 0.08 18.76
N TYR A 648 -3.91 0.78 18.92
CA TYR A 648 -5.24 0.18 18.93
C TYR A 648 -5.98 0.44 17.61
N GLY A 649 -6.02 -0.58 16.75
CA GLY A 649 -6.87 -0.61 15.55
C GLY A 649 -6.26 -0.07 14.26
N VAL A 650 -4.96 0.26 14.22
CA VAL A 650 -4.29 0.83 13.05
C VAL A 650 -3.04 0.03 12.65
N PRO A 651 -2.89 -0.37 11.37
CA PRO A 651 -1.66 -1.02 10.91
C PRO A 651 -0.41 -0.14 11.03
N ASN A 652 0.74 -0.80 11.24
CA ASN A 652 2.04 -0.15 11.41
C ASN A 652 2.71 0.19 10.06
N THR A 653 2.11 1.09 9.30
CA THR A 653 2.62 1.58 8.00
C THR A 653 2.30 3.07 7.83
N ARG A 654 2.71 3.66 6.70
CA ARG A 654 2.54 5.07 6.39
C ARG A 654 1.09 5.54 6.56
N VAL A 655 0.90 6.61 7.33
CA VAL A 655 -0.41 7.28 7.50
C VAL A 655 -0.37 8.68 6.87
N PRO A 656 -0.68 8.80 5.57
CA PRO A 656 -0.52 10.07 4.85
C PRO A 656 -1.62 11.10 5.12
N GLY A 657 -2.78 10.68 5.64
CA GLY A 657 -3.89 11.59 5.92
C GLY A 657 -4.78 11.11 7.05
N MET A 658 -5.30 12.07 7.81
CA MET A 658 -6.27 11.84 8.89
C MET A 658 -7.26 12.99 8.99
N THR A 659 -8.47 12.70 9.44
CA THR A 659 -9.49 13.70 9.73
C THR A 659 -10.39 13.25 10.87
N VAL A 660 -11.13 14.19 11.47
CA VAL A 660 -12.10 13.92 12.53
C VAL A 660 -13.50 14.20 12.03
N PHE A 661 -14.42 13.30 12.35
CA PHE A 661 -15.85 13.52 12.16
C PHE A 661 -16.62 12.88 13.32
N ASN A 662 -17.54 13.64 13.94
CA ASN A 662 -18.38 13.19 15.06
C ASN A 662 -17.64 12.52 16.23
N GLY A 663 -16.42 12.97 16.55
CA GLY A 663 -15.62 12.43 17.65
C GLY A 663 -14.85 11.15 17.34
N GLU A 664 -14.95 10.66 16.10
CA GLU A 664 -14.15 9.55 15.58
C GLU A 664 -13.03 10.08 14.68
N ILE A 665 -11.91 9.34 14.63
CA ILE A 665 -10.81 9.65 13.70
C ILE A 665 -10.88 8.69 12.53
N TYR A 666 -10.77 9.26 11.33
CA TYR A 666 -10.64 8.56 10.06
C TYR A 666 -9.21 8.70 9.57
N PHE A 667 -8.60 7.61 9.12
CA PHE A 667 -7.21 7.58 8.68
C PHE A 667 -7.05 6.81 7.38
N ALA A 668 -6.30 7.40 6.46
CA ALA A 668 -5.75 6.73 5.29
C ALA A 668 -4.49 6.00 5.72
N VAL A 669 -4.37 4.71 5.38
CA VAL A 669 -3.19 3.91 5.70
C VAL A 669 -2.66 3.29 4.42
N TYR A 670 -1.47 3.73 4.00
CA TYR A 670 -0.92 3.39 2.70
C TYR A 670 -0.68 1.87 2.57
N GLY A 671 -1.33 1.25 1.59
CA GLY A 671 -1.30 -0.19 1.34
C GLY A 671 -2.17 -1.02 2.28
N ARG A 672 -2.97 -0.38 3.15
CA ARG A 672 -3.86 -1.06 4.10
C ARG A 672 -5.29 -0.53 4.09
N SER A 673 -5.65 0.32 3.12
CA SER A 673 -6.95 0.97 2.99
C SER A 673 -7.25 2.04 4.05
N SER A 674 -8.52 2.47 4.10
CA SER A 674 -9.02 3.49 5.01
C SER A 674 -9.64 2.85 6.25
N PHE A 675 -9.52 3.52 7.38
CA PHE A 675 -9.96 3.02 8.67
C PHE A 675 -10.62 4.11 9.50
N LYS A 676 -11.34 3.68 10.53
CA LYS A 676 -11.93 4.50 11.58
C LYS A 676 -11.56 3.92 12.93
N ALA A 677 -11.23 4.77 13.91
CA ALA A 677 -10.92 4.35 15.28
C ALA A 677 -11.48 5.32 16.30
N SER A 678 -11.79 4.75 17.48
CA SER A 678 -12.05 5.50 18.70
C SER A 678 -10.77 6.17 19.20
N LEU A 679 -10.92 7.24 19.97
CA LEU A 679 -9.84 7.88 20.73
C LEU A 679 -9.56 7.21 22.08
N SER A 680 -10.37 6.22 22.46
CA SER A 680 -10.24 5.49 23.70
C SER A 680 -9.60 4.11 23.45
N PRO A 681 -8.64 3.69 24.28
CA PRO A 681 -8.08 2.32 24.22
C PRO A 681 -9.03 1.27 24.81
N LEU A 682 -10.27 1.66 25.15
CA LEU A 682 -11.29 0.79 25.72
C LEU A 682 -12.41 0.54 24.73
N ASP A 683 -12.77 -0.73 24.61
CA ASP A 683 -14.05 -1.17 24.06
C ASP A 683 -14.99 -1.54 25.21
N VAL A 684 -16.27 -1.19 25.08
CA VAL A 684 -17.28 -1.38 26.13
C VAL A 684 -18.53 -1.99 25.51
N SER A 685 -19.09 -3.01 26.14
CA SER A 685 -20.37 -3.58 25.77
C SER A 685 -21.28 -3.76 26.98
N VAL A 686 -22.57 -3.48 26.77
CA VAL A 686 -23.64 -3.78 27.73
C VAL A 686 -24.32 -5.06 27.28
N SER A 687 -24.30 -6.08 28.13
CA SER A 687 -24.89 -7.39 27.85
C SER A 687 -26.36 -7.45 28.25
N GLU A 688 -27.01 -8.60 27.98
CA GLU A 688 -28.40 -8.83 28.36
C GLU A 688 -28.64 -8.81 29.88
N LEU A 689 -29.86 -8.42 30.29
CA LEU A 689 -30.31 -8.56 31.67
C LEU A 689 -30.21 -10.04 32.07
N ARG A 690 -29.63 -10.32 33.23
CA ARG A 690 -29.57 -11.64 33.87
C ARG A 690 -30.24 -11.55 35.23
N ASN A 691 -30.74 -12.68 35.73
CA ASN A 691 -31.24 -12.82 37.11
C ASN A 691 -32.02 -11.58 37.58
N ASP A 692 -33.10 -11.25 36.88
CA ASP A 692 -34.20 -10.45 37.40
C ASP A 692 -34.75 -11.16 38.66
N ILE A 693 -34.12 -10.89 39.80
CA ILE A 693 -34.51 -11.47 41.09
C ILE A 693 -35.84 -10.82 41.46
N GLY A 694 -36.90 -11.55 41.10
CA GLY A 694 -38.29 -11.14 41.07
C GLY A 694 -39.21 -12.36 40.92
N CYS A 695 -40.41 -12.18 40.37
CA CYS A 695 -41.44 -13.23 40.43
C CYS A 695 -41.44 -14.22 39.25
N ASP A 696 -40.89 -13.87 38.07
CA ASP A 696 -41.14 -14.62 36.84
C ASP A 696 -39.96 -14.78 35.84
N THR A 697 -38.78 -14.18 36.10
CA THR A 697 -37.54 -14.38 35.33
C THR A 697 -37.66 -14.22 33.81
N ASP A 698 -38.60 -13.38 33.36
CA ASP A 698 -39.06 -13.32 31.97
C ASP A 698 -38.16 -12.46 31.04
N GLY A 699 -37.14 -11.80 31.60
CA GLY A 699 -36.20 -10.96 30.86
C GLY A 699 -36.67 -9.51 30.70
N TYR A 700 -37.73 -9.11 31.40
CA TYR A 700 -38.17 -7.74 31.59
C TYR A 700 -37.77 -7.26 32.99
N LEU A 701 -37.44 -5.97 33.13
CA LEU A 701 -37.20 -5.40 34.46
C LEU A 701 -38.52 -4.83 35.00
N ASP A 702 -39.16 -5.54 35.93
CA ASP A 702 -40.46 -5.13 36.48
C ASP A 702 -40.37 -4.31 37.78
N VAL A 703 -41.51 -3.72 38.15
CA VAL A 703 -41.61 -2.86 39.33
C VAL A 703 -41.40 -3.69 40.61
N GLY A 704 -40.35 -3.36 41.35
CA GLY A 704 -39.94 -4.08 42.54
C GLY A 704 -38.83 -5.12 42.28
N GLU A 705 -38.40 -5.29 41.03
CA GLU A 705 -37.36 -6.23 40.66
C GLU A 705 -35.98 -5.57 40.57
N THR A 706 -34.97 -6.41 40.67
CA THR A 706 -33.56 -6.07 40.44
C THR A 706 -32.99 -7.07 39.45
N ALA A 707 -32.29 -6.60 38.43
CA ALA A 707 -31.61 -7.47 37.46
C ALA A 707 -30.10 -7.24 37.50
N ASP A 708 -29.32 -8.26 37.16
CA ASP A 708 -27.88 -8.14 36.90
C ASP A 708 -27.65 -7.69 35.44
N VAL A 709 -26.90 -6.61 35.24
CA VAL A 709 -26.44 -6.13 33.93
C VAL A 709 -24.93 -6.30 33.85
N PRO A 710 -24.43 -7.27 33.05
CA PRO A 710 -23.01 -7.40 32.77
C PRO A 710 -22.56 -6.28 31.83
N VAL A 711 -21.55 -5.54 32.25
CA VAL A 711 -20.84 -4.54 31.45
C VAL A 711 -19.42 -5.06 31.23
N THR A 712 -19.10 -5.42 30.00
CA THR A 712 -17.76 -5.91 29.63
C THR A 712 -16.92 -4.74 29.14
N VAL A 713 -15.74 -4.59 29.73
CA VAL A 713 -14.73 -3.62 29.31
C VAL A 713 -13.51 -4.38 28.82
N ARG A 714 -13.08 -4.10 27.60
CA ARG A 714 -11.91 -4.69 26.96
C ARG A 714 -10.86 -3.63 26.68
N ASN A 715 -9.60 -3.94 26.96
CA ASN A 715 -8.47 -3.15 26.52
C ASN A 715 -8.06 -3.56 25.10
N ILE A 716 -8.22 -2.66 24.14
CA ILE A 716 -7.88 -2.87 22.73
C ILE A 716 -6.49 -2.34 22.35
N SER A 717 -5.74 -1.79 23.31
CA SER A 717 -4.37 -1.30 23.13
C SER A 717 -3.31 -2.36 23.43
N GLY A 718 -2.08 -2.09 22.99
CA GLY A 718 -0.90 -2.92 23.26
C GLY A 718 -0.23 -2.65 24.61
N ARG A 719 -0.81 -1.79 25.44
CA ARG A 719 -0.31 -1.45 26.79
C ARG A 719 -1.31 -1.78 27.89
N THR A 720 -0.86 -1.84 29.14
CA THR A 720 -1.77 -1.95 30.28
C THR A 720 -2.44 -0.60 30.53
N VAL A 721 -3.77 -0.59 30.73
CA VAL A 721 -4.56 0.63 30.98
C VAL A 721 -5.28 0.58 32.33
N GLY A 722 -5.43 1.72 32.99
CA GLY A 722 -6.16 1.85 34.26
C GLY A 722 -5.60 2.95 35.19
N PRO A 723 -6.31 3.32 36.27
CA PRO A 723 -7.62 2.81 36.66
C PRO A 723 -8.74 3.24 35.70
N ILE A 724 -9.77 2.41 35.57
CA ILE A 724 -10.93 2.62 34.69
C ILE A 724 -12.18 2.76 35.56
N ASP A 725 -12.82 3.92 35.51
CA ASP A 725 -14.12 4.14 36.15
C ASP A 725 -15.23 3.73 35.20
N VAL A 726 -16.13 2.87 35.66
CA VAL A 726 -17.25 2.34 34.89
C VAL A 726 -18.55 2.73 35.57
N THR A 727 -19.44 3.36 34.82
CA THR A 727 -20.79 3.72 35.27
C THR A 727 -21.82 3.11 34.35
N LEU A 728 -23.02 2.88 34.88
CA LEU A 728 -24.19 2.48 34.12
C LEU A 728 -25.31 3.44 34.50
N SER A 729 -26.00 3.98 33.50
CA SER A 729 -27.10 4.95 33.67
C SER A 729 -28.29 4.53 32.83
N SER A 730 -29.48 5.08 33.13
CA SER A 730 -30.69 4.87 32.34
C SER A 730 -31.33 6.19 31.94
N ASN A 731 -31.96 6.22 30.76
CA ASN A 731 -32.85 7.32 30.38
C ASN A 731 -34.19 7.30 31.14
N ASN A 732 -34.48 6.24 31.89
CA ASN A 732 -35.68 6.11 32.71
C ASN A 732 -35.36 6.42 34.18
N ALA A 733 -35.92 7.52 34.70
CA ALA A 733 -35.72 7.97 36.07
C ALA A 733 -36.27 7.00 37.14
N GLY A 734 -37.11 6.04 36.76
CA GLY A 734 -37.61 4.99 37.66
C GLY A 734 -36.59 3.89 37.96
N ILE A 735 -35.55 3.76 37.13
CA ILE A 735 -34.49 2.75 37.27
C ILE A 735 -33.36 3.33 38.12
N GLY A 736 -33.25 2.84 39.36
CA GLY A 736 -32.13 3.12 40.23
C GLY A 736 -30.90 2.31 39.81
N MET A 737 -29.72 2.94 39.85
CA MET A 737 -28.44 2.33 39.51
C MET A 737 -27.54 2.24 40.75
N LEU A 738 -26.67 1.24 40.81
CA LEU A 738 -25.59 1.19 41.81
C LEU A 738 -24.50 2.24 41.54
N LEU A 739 -23.67 2.48 42.56
CA LEU A 739 -22.52 3.38 42.49
C LEU A 739 -21.55 2.98 41.34
N PRO A 740 -20.78 3.95 40.82
CA PRO A 740 -19.66 3.68 39.91
C PRO A 740 -18.76 2.55 40.43
N GLN A 741 -18.31 1.69 39.52
CA GLN A 741 -17.35 0.63 39.82
C GLN A 741 -16.01 0.96 39.15
N GLN A 742 -14.90 0.47 39.71
CA GLN A 742 -13.56 0.76 39.18
C GLN A 742 -12.80 -0.54 38.87
N ILE A 743 -12.17 -0.59 37.70
CA ILE A 743 -11.20 -1.61 37.32
C ILE A 743 -9.81 -1.04 37.59
N VAL A 744 -9.01 -1.75 38.40
CA VAL A 744 -7.66 -1.28 38.76
C VAL A 744 -6.78 -1.16 37.53
N SER A 745 -6.75 -2.20 36.69
CA SER A 745 -6.08 -2.17 35.40
C SER A 745 -6.52 -3.34 34.51
N LEU A 746 -6.30 -3.20 33.20
CA LEU A 746 -6.46 -4.25 32.19
C LEU A 746 -5.17 -4.38 31.38
N ALA A 747 -4.62 -5.60 31.31
CA ALA A 747 -3.49 -5.92 30.44
C ALA A 747 -3.88 -5.81 28.94
N PRO A 748 -2.92 -5.73 28.01
CA PRO A 748 -3.20 -5.70 26.57
C PRO A 748 -4.12 -6.85 26.13
N GLY A 749 -5.18 -6.53 25.39
CA GLY A 749 -6.16 -7.50 24.89
C GLY A 749 -7.10 -8.10 25.94
N ALA A 750 -6.86 -7.86 27.24
CA ALA A 750 -7.67 -8.41 28.33
C ALA A 750 -9.04 -7.73 28.43
N SER A 751 -10.02 -8.48 28.88
CA SER A 751 -11.36 -7.99 29.21
C SER A 751 -11.72 -8.35 30.65
N THR A 752 -12.62 -7.56 31.23
CA THR A 752 -13.28 -7.87 32.49
C THR A 752 -14.75 -7.50 32.40
N THR A 753 -15.58 -8.21 33.16
CA THR A 753 -17.02 -7.97 33.22
C THR A 753 -17.40 -7.50 34.62
N LEU A 754 -18.05 -6.34 34.70
CA LEU A 754 -18.61 -5.80 35.92
C LEU A 754 -20.11 -6.04 35.94
N LEU A 755 -20.66 -6.46 37.08
CA LEU A 755 -22.10 -6.65 37.25
C LEU A 755 -22.69 -5.42 37.93
N PHE A 756 -23.61 -4.75 37.25
CA PHE A 756 -24.44 -3.68 37.82
C PHE A 756 -25.82 -4.23 38.15
N GLN A 757 -26.47 -3.71 39.19
CA GLN A 757 -27.80 -4.17 39.60
C GLN A 757 -28.84 -3.06 39.52
N PRO A 758 -29.36 -2.73 38.32
CA PRO A 758 -30.51 -1.82 38.20
C PRO A 758 -31.75 -2.35 38.91
N SER A 759 -32.51 -1.46 39.54
CA SER A 759 -33.79 -1.78 40.19
C SER A 759 -34.88 -0.78 39.80
N LEU A 760 -36.09 -1.26 39.47
CA LEU A 760 -37.22 -0.39 39.12
C LEU A 760 -38.13 -0.18 40.35
N SER A 761 -38.26 1.07 40.82
CA SER A 761 -38.85 1.35 42.15
C SER A 761 -40.22 2.04 42.16
N SER A 762 -40.78 2.48 41.02
CA SER A 762 -42.06 3.19 41.00
C SER A 762 -42.90 3.00 39.72
N GLN A 763 -44.24 2.99 39.88
CA GLN A 763 -45.25 2.78 38.83
C GLN A 763 -45.34 3.90 37.77
N GLY A 764 -44.67 5.04 37.95
CA GLY A 764 -44.88 6.25 37.15
C GLY A 764 -44.12 6.30 35.81
N ALA A 765 -43.33 5.29 35.47
CA ALA A 765 -42.32 5.38 34.41
C ALA A 765 -42.23 4.16 33.48
N CYS A 766 -43.36 3.59 33.03
CA CYS A 766 -43.37 2.46 32.10
C CYS A 766 -43.73 2.88 30.66
N PRO A 767 -42.78 3.37 29.83
CA PRO A 767 -42.80 3.07 28.41
C PRO A 767 -42.18 1.67 28.21
N GLY A 768 -42.68 0.86 27.29
CA GLY A 768 -42.32 -0.56 27.12
C GLY A 768 -40.83 -0.89 26.85
N SER A 769 -39.91 0.09 26.88
CA SER A 769 -38.46 -0.10 26.83
C SER A 769 -37.71 1.09 27.44
N SER A 770 -36.53 0.86 28.00
CA SER A 770 -35.59 1.88 28.50
C SER A 770 -34.20 1.63 27.91
N ILE A 771 -33.38 2.68 27.79
CA ILE A 771 -32.00 2.58 27.31
C ILE A 771 -31.07 2.63 28.52
N LEU A 772 -30.24 1.61 28.65
CA LEU A 772 -29.09 1.62 29.54
C LEU A 772 -27.87 2.11 28.78
N THR A 773 -27.07 2.97 29.41
CA THR A 773 -25.83 3.50 28.86
C THR A 773 -24.69 3.19 29.83
N ALA A 774 -23.80 2.29 29.44
CA ALA A 774 -22.53 2.10 30.13
C ALA A 774 -21.53 3.14 29.63
N GLN A 775 -20.68 3.59 30.55
CA GLN A 775 -19.58 4.50 30.26
C GLN A 775 -18.34 4.01 30.99
N ALA A 776 -17.24 3.78 30.27
CA ALA A 776 -15.93 3.49 30.84
C ALA A 776 -14.97 4.65 30.56
N VAL A 777 -14.23 5.08 31.59
CA VAL A 777 -13.36 6.26 31.52
C VAL A 777 -12.01 5.94 32.16
N ILE A 778 -10.93 6.21 31.44
CA ILE A 778 -9.59 6.35 32.04
C ILE A 778 -9.40 7.84 32.30
N THR A 779 -8.91 8.21 33.49
CA THR A 779 -8.64 9.62 33.81
C THR A 779 -7.80 10.28 32.71
N GLY A 780 -8.28 11.39 32.15
CA GLY A 780 -7.60 12.12 31.06
C GLY A 780 -7.88 11.61 29.64
N ASN A 781 -8.65 10.53 29.47
CA ASN A 781 -9.09 10.04 28.15
C ASN A 781 -10.58 10.32 27.94
N PRO A 782 -11.04 10.43 26.67
CA PRO A 782 -12.47 10.42 26.34
C PRO A 782 -13.16 9.16 26.87
N ALA A 783 -14.41 9.31 27.27
CA ALA A 783 -15.22 8.19 27.73
C ALA A 783 -15.64 7.30 26.56
N THR A 784 -15.50 5.98 26.71
CA THR A 784 -16.15 5.01 25.81
C THR A 784 -17.55 4.72 26.33
N THR A 785 -18.56 4.83 25.48
CA THR A 785 -19.94 4.50 25.84
C THR A 785 -20.47 3.33 25.03
N SER A 786 -21.39 2.59 25.62
CA SER A 786 -22.16 1.55 24.96
C SER A 786 -23.59 1.60 25.46
N THR A 787 -24.56 1.40 24.57
CA THR A 787 -25.96 1.45 24.94
C THR A 787 -26.65 0.13 24.66
N ARG A 788 -27.63 -0.20 25.49
CA ARG A 788 -28.53 -1.32 25.26
C ARG A 788 -29.95 -0.95 25.61
N THR A 789 -30.87 -1.24 24.70
CA THR A 789 -32.30 -1.13 24.99
C THR A 789 -32.71 -2.37 25.78
N ILE A 790 -33.28 -2.14 26.96
CA ILE A 790 -33.89 -3.16 27.79
C ILE A 790 -35.40 -2.98 27.80
N PRO A 791 -36.17 -4.06 27.85
CA PRO A 791 -37.60 -3.94 27.98
C PRO A 791 -37.99 -3.79 29.47
N VAL A 792 -39.07 -3.04 29.73
CA VAL A 792 -39.51 -2.69 31.09
C VAL A 792 -41.03 -2.85 31.16
N GLN A 793 -41.54 -3.59 32.14
CA GLN A 793 -42.97 -3.93 32.23
C GLN A 793 -43.55 -3.74 33.65
N GLN A 794 -44.85 -3.99 33.77
CA GLN A 794 -45.52 -4.24 35.05
C GLN A 794 -45.76 -5.74 35.15
N ASN A 795 -45.49 -6.33 36.33
CA ASN A 795 -45.56 -7.77 36.58
C ASN A 795 -46.66 -8.47 35.79
N ALA A 796 -46.26 -9.23 34.78
CA ALA A 796 -47.15 -10.13 34.09
C ALA A 796 -47.29 -11.43 34.88
N ALA A 797 -48.38 -12.17 34.67
CA ALA A 797 -48.52 -13.47 35.32
C ALA A 797 -47.65 -14.52 34.60
N THR A 798 -46.88 -15.30 35.35
CA THR A 798 -46.07 -16.42 34.82
C THR A 798 -46.92 -17.35 33.95
N ILE A 799 -46.54 -17.52 32.68
CA ILE A 799 -47.23 -18.42 31.75
C ILE A 799 -46.54 -19.79 31.79
N SER A 800 -47.25 -20.83 32.23
CA SER A 800 -46.71 -22.18 32.46
C SER A 800 -46.39 -22.99 31.20
N THR A 801 -46.77 -22.52 30.01
CA THR A 801 -46.53 -23.20 28.73
C THR A 801 -46.41 -22.17 27.60
N LEU A 802 -45.27 -22.14 26.90
CA LEU A 802 -45.06 -21.31 25.72
C LEU A 802 -45.57 -22.03 24.47
N VAL A 803 -46.68 -21.55 23.91
CA VAL A 803 -47.19 -21.99 22.61
C VAL A 803 -47.36 -20.75 21.73
N ASP A 804 -46.53 -20.62 20.70
CA ASP A 804 -46.70 -19.60 19.65
C ASP A 804 -47.11 -20.29 18.35
N GLY A 805 -48.42 -20.41 18.14
CA GLY A 805 -48.98 -20.96 16.90
C GLY A 805 -48.99 -19.96 15.74
N ALA A 806 -48.33 -18.81 15.87
CA ALA A 806 -48.50 -17.66 14.98
C ALA A 806 -49.97 -17.16 14.86
N GLU A 807 -50.85 -17.52 15.79
CA GLU A 807 -52.30 -17.20 15.79
C GLU A 807 -52.66 -15.94 16.58
N SER A 808 -51.79 -15.50 17.50
CA SER A 808 -52.00 -14.36 18.40
C SER A 808 -51.72 -13.02 17.71
N ALA A 809 -52.46 -11.95 18.04
CA ALA A 809 -52.11 -10.60 17.57
C ALA A 809 -50.70 -10.16 18.03
N ASN A 810 -50.24 -10.70 19.16
CA ASN A 810 -48.91 -10.46 19.74
C ASN A 810 -48.13 -11.78 19.75
N THR A 811 -47.18 -11.94 18.83
CA THR A 811 -46.18 -13.03 18.85
C THR A 811 -45.21 -12.81 20.00
N LEU A 812 -44.79 -13.88 20.65
CA LEU A 812 -43.74 -13.83 21.67
C LEU A 812 -42.35 -14.01 21.04
N PHE A 813 -42.28 -14.53 19.81
CA PHE A 813 -41.04 -14.70 19.07
C PHE A 813 -40.63 -13.41 18.35
N SER A 814 -39.32 -13.12 18.34
CA SER A 814 -38.72 -12.04 17.57
C SER A 814 -38.19 -12.55 16.23
N MET A 815 -38.37 -11.75 15.17
CA MET A 815 -37.92 -12.06 13.82
C MET A 815 -36.80 -11.08 13.44
N THR A 816 -35.59 -11.57 13.23
CA THR A 816 -34.44 -10.74 12.85
C THR A 816 -33.77 -11.28 11.60
N ASN A 817 -33.18 -10.39 10.81
CA ASN A 817 -32.47 -10.71 9.58
C ASN A 817 -31.13 -9.97 9.63
N THR A 818 -30.03 -10.71 9.50
CA THR A 818 -28.66 -10.16 9.46
C THR A 818 -28.12 -10.13 8.03
N LEU A 819 -28.71 -10.91 7.11
CA LEU A 819 -28.27 -11.01 5.71
C LEU A 819 -29.45 -11.38 4.79
N GLY A 820 -29.69 -10.59 3.75
CA GLY A 820 -30.71 -10.84 2.72
C GLY A 820 -31.87 -9.83 2.73
N PRO A 821 -32.76 -9.87 1.73
CA PRO A 821 -33.74 -8.80 1.46
C PRO A 821 -35.05 -8.90 2.26
N ASP A 822 -35.37 -10.06 2.84
CA ASP A 822 -36.67 -10.34 3.47
C ASP A 822 -36.51 -11.07 4.81
N ASN A 823 -37.40 -10.76 5.75
CA ASN A 823 -37.44 -11.36 7.08
C ASN A 823 -38.53 -12.45 7.14
N TRP A 824 -38.55 -13.25 8.21
CA TRP A 824 -39.70 -14.08 8.53
C TRP A 824 -40.97 -13.24 8.57
N VAL A 825 -42.03 -13.72 7.91
CA VAL A 825 -43.35 -13.12 7.92
C VAL A 825 -44.38 -14.11 8.41
N ARG A 826 -45.40 -13.59 9.10
CA ARG A 826 -46.55 -14.38 9.50
C ARG A 826 -47.51 -14.49 8.33
N VAL A 827 -47.88 -15.72 7.96
CA VAL A 827 -48.83 -15.97 6.87
C VAL A 827 -50.09 -16.62 7.43
N THR A 828 -51.24 -16.10 7.00
CA THR A 828 -52.55 -16.71 7.20
C THR A 828 -53.04 -17.20 5.83
N ASN A 829 -53.45 -18.47 5.71
CA ASN A 829 -53.97 -19.09 4.49
C ASN A 829 -53.05 -19.16 3.24
N GLN A 830 -51.99 -19.97 3.31
CA GLN A 830 -51.44 -20.67 2.13
C GLN A 830 -51.61 -22.20 2.34
N GLY A 831 -52.85 -22.65 2.14
CA GLY A 831 -53.38 -24.02 2.06
C GLY A 831 -52.57 -25.19 2.65
N ASN A 832 -52.68 -25.48 3.95
CA ASN A 832 -52.73 -26.86 4.50
C ASN A 832 -52.84 -26.92 6.04
N GLY A 833 -54.06 -26.82 6.57
CA GLY A 833 -54.45 -27.50 7.82
C GLY A 833 -54.14 -26.83 9.18
N SER A 834 -53.25 -25.85 9.27
CA SER A 834 -53.17 -24.92 10.42
C SER A 834 -53.55 -23.50 9.99
N SER A 835 -54.10 -22.71 10.91
CA SER A 835 -54.66 -21.38 10.63
C SER A 835 -53.59 -20.31 10.38
N SER A 836 -52.36 -20.47 10.90
CA SER A 836 -51.21 -19.55 10.73
C SER A 836 -49.83 -20.25 10.76
N SER A 837 -48.80 -19.68 10.14
CA SER A 837 -47.39 -20.15 10.17
C SER A 837 -46.38 -19.01 9.95
N TYR A 838 -45.11 -19.22 10.32
CA TYR A 838 -43.99 -18.37 9.89
C TYR A 838 -43.48 -18.84 8.53
N PHE A 839 -43.21 -17.90 7.64
CA PHE A 839 -42.74 -18.12 6.29
C PHE A 839 -41.59 -17.16 5.97
N ALA A 840 -40.58 -17.64 5.28
CA ALA A 840 -39.56 -16.81 4.65
C ALA A 840 -39.48 -17.20 3.17
N SER A 841 -39.18 -16.25 2.29
CA SER A 841 -39.05 -16.58 0.87
C SER A 841 -37.75 -17.33 0.59
N ASP A 842 -37.84 -18.23 -0.40
CA ASP A 842 -36.72 -18.87 -1.06
C ASP A 842 -36.01 -17.84 -1.96
N ILE A 843 -34.69 -17.72 -1.84
CA ILE A 843 -33.92 -16.70 -2.53
C ILE A 843 -32.60 -17.24 -3.09
N ASP A 844 -32.22 -16.81 -4.30
CA ASP A 844 -31.02 -17.28 -5.01
C ASP A 844 -29.70 -16.64 -4.52
N ARG A 845 -29.61 -16.25 -3.24
CA ARG A 845 -28.43 -15.60 -2.64
C ARG A 845 -28.31 -15.92 -1.15
N PRO A 846 -27.10 -15.87 -0.55
CA PRO A 846 -26.94 -16.11 0.88
C PRO A 846 -27.86 -15.24 1.73
N SER A 847 -28.51 -15.85 2.72
CA SER A 847 -29.35 -15.15 3.69
C SER A 847 -29.31 -15.82 5.04
N GLU A 848 -29.46 -15.01 6.09
CA GLU A 848 -29.40 -15.44 7.48
C GLU A 848 -30.57 -14.81 8.24
N LYS A 849 -31.56 -15.65 8.56
CA LYS A 849 -32.87 -15.25 9.11
C LYS A 849 -33.12 -16.00 10.42
N PHE A 850 -33.40 -15.27 11.49
CA PHE A 850 -33.60 -15.83 12.82
C PHE A 850 -35.05 -15.67 13.31
N LEU A 851 -35.57 -16.73 13.92
CA LEU A 851 -36.83 -16.73 14.66
C LEU A 851 -36.52 -17.14 16.11
N THR A 852 -36.49 -16.17 17.01
CA THR A 852 -35.98 -16.35 18.39
C THR A 852 -37.13 -16.34 19.39
N SER A 853 -37.23 -17.35 20.24
CA SER A 853 -38.20 -17.39 21.33
C SER A 853 -37.83 -16.39 22.44
N PRO A 854 -38.78 -16.04 23.34
CA PRO A 854 -38.41 -15.53 24.65
C PRO A 854 -37.53 -16.54 25.40
N TRP A 855 -36.91 -16.07 26.48
CA TRP A 855 -36.29 -16.98 27.45
C TRP A 855 -37.36 -17.87 28.09
N VAL A 856 -37.05 -19.15 28.28
CA VAL A 856 -37.96 -20.13 28.87
C VAL A 856 -37.26 -20.80 30.05
N ASP A 857 -37.88 -20.70 31.23
CA ASP A 857 -37.40 -21.38 32.42
C ASP A 857 -37.92 -22.82 32.49
N VAL A 858 -37.00 -23.78 32.49
CA VAL A 858 -37.32 -25.20 32.69
C VAL A 858 -37.26 -25.50 34.18
N THR A 859 -38.37 -25.26 34.88
CA THR A 859 -38.43 -25.32 36.35
C THR A 859 -38.49 -26.75 36.92
N SER A 860 -38.96 -27.73 36.14
CA SER A 860 -38.86 -29.17 36.47
C SER A 860 -39.19 -30.06 35.25
N GLY A 861 -38.63 -31.29 35.21
CA GLY A 861 -38.91 -32.27 34.16
C GLY A 861 -38.05 -32.13 32.89
N ALA A 862 -38.33 -32.97 31.88
CA ALA A 862 -37.72 -32.83 30.56
C ALA A 862 -38.52 -31.81 29.74
N ALA A 863 -37.89 -30.70 29.33
CA ALA A 863 -38.49 -29.78 28.38
C ALA A 863 -38.46 -30.39 26.98
N GLN A 864 -39.60 -30.38 26.29
CA GLN A 864 -39.71 -30.83 24.90
C GLN A 864 -39.97 -29.61 24.02
N LEU A 865 -39.01 -29.29 23.15
CA LEU A 865 -39.25 -28.41 22.01
C LEU A 865 -39.83 -29.24 20.87
N SER A 866 -40.87 -28.73 20.21
CA SER A 866 -41.45 -29.37 19.04
C SER A 866 -41.85 -28.30 18.03
N PHE A 867 -41.40 -28.46 16.79
CA PHE A 867 -41.74 -27.61 15.66
C PHE A 867 -41.95 -28.49 14.43
N GLY A 868 -42.71 -27.98 13.46
CA GLY A 868 -42.91 -28.65 12.18
C GLY A 868 -42.28 -27.82 11.06
N ILE A 869 -41.51 -28.46 10.18
CA ILE A 869 -41.04 -27.87 8.92
C ILE A 869 -41.86 -28.47 7.78
N ARG A 870 -42.31 -27.62 6.85
CA ARG A 870 -43.19 -28.02 5.74
C ARG A 870 -42.43 -28.49 4.49
N TYR A 871 -41.24 -27.97 4.23
CA TYR A 871 -40.46 -28.28 3.03
C TYR A 871 -39.19 -29.05 3.39
N ASP A 872 -38.75 -29.93 2.49
CA ASP A 872 -37.42 -30.52 2.58
C ASP A 872 -36.40 -29.40 2.41
N THR A 873 -35.40 -29.32 3.29
CA THR A 873 -34.32 -28.34 3.15
C THR A 873 -33.36 -28.73 2.03
N GLU A 874 -33.50 -29.93 1.48
CA GLU A 874 -32.71 -30.41 0.35
C GLU A 874 -33.64 -30.99 -0.73
N GLY A 875 -33.72 -30.35 -1.90
CA GLY A 875 -34.54 -30.84 -3.01
C GLY A 875 -34.02 -32.12 -3.65
N ASP A 876 -32.69 -32.32 -3.68
CA ASP A 876 -32.01 -33.59 -4.02
C ASP A 876 -30.57 -33.67 -3.44
N ALA A 877 -29.92 -34.83 -3.60
CA ALA A 877 -28.59 -35.13 -3.03
C ALA A 877 -27.41 -34.29 -3.57
N THR A 878 -27.64 -33.37 -4.51
CA THR A 878 -26.66 -32.47 -5.12
C THR A 878 -26.80 -31.01 -4.69
N GLN A 879 -27.94 -30.62 -4.11
CA GLN A 879 -28.09 -29.37 -3.37
C GLN A 879 -27.53 -29.60 -1.95
N ARG A 880 -26.78 -28.63 -1.42
CA ARG A 880 -26.17 -28.68 -0.07
C ARG A 880 -26.11 -27.30 0.60
N TRP A 881 -27.00 -26.39 0.21
CA TRP A 881 -26.82 -24.96 0.50
C TRP A 881 -27.89 -24.40 1.47
N ASP A 882 -28.98 -25.13 1.72
CA ASP A 882 -30.08 -24.67 2.57
C ASP A 882 -30.23 -25.58 3.80
N GLY A 883 -30.34 -25.00 4.99
CA GLY A 883 -30.45 -25.76 6.24
C GLY A 883 -31.11 -24.98 7.36
N VAL A 884 -31.76 -25.68 8.29
CA VAL A 884 -32.27 -25.09 9.54
C VAL A 884 -31.33 -25.47 10.67
N VAL A 885 -30.72 -24.47 11.29
CA VAL A 885 -29.95 -24.64 12.51
C VAL A 885 -30.86 -24.40 13.70
N LEU A 886 -30.97 -25.39 14.59
CA LEU A 886 -31.57 -25.21 15.90
C LEU A 886 -30.46 -24.88 16.89
N GLU A 887 -30.47 -23.65 17.39
CA GLU A 887 -29.54 -23.22 18.42
C GLU A 887 -30.28 -23.12 19.77
N ALA A 888 -29.71 -23.74 20.80
CA ALA A 888 -30.21 -23.64 22.16
C ALA A 888 -29.17 -22.89 23.01
N ARG A 889 -29.56 -21.73 23.51
CA ARG A 889 -28.73 -20.91 24.39
C ARG A 889 -29.16 -21.06 25.85
N SER A 890 -28.20 -21.21 26.76
CA SER A 890 -28.43 -21.11 28.20
C SER A 890 -27.91 -19.77 28.72
N ARG A 891 -28.60 -19.16 29.69
CA ARG A 891 -28.16 -17.88 30.29
C ARG A 891 -26.76 -17.95 30.91
N THR A 892 -26.25 -19.14 31.19
CA THR A 892 -24.90 -19.42 31.73
C THR A 892 -23.78 -19.52 30.68
N GLY A 893 -24.08 -19.54 29.38
CA GLY A 893 -23.09 -19.78 28.30
C GLY A 893 -22.87 -18.61 27.33
N ILE A 894 -23.40 -17.42 27.64
CA ILE A 894 -23.43 -16.27 26.71
C ILE A 894 -22.04 -15.63 26.50
N ASP A 895 -21.07 -15.86 27.40
CA ASP A 895 -19.78 -15.16 27.39
C ASP A 895 -18.58 -16.06 27.04
N GLY A 896 -18.82 -17.31 26.65
CA GLY A 896 -17.82 -18.16 26.01
C GLY A 896 -17.98 -18.06 24.51
N GLU A 897 -16.86 -17.91 23.77
CA GLU A 897 -16.82 -18.18 22.33
C GLU A 897 -17.70 -19.39 21.99
N PRO A 898 -18.54 -19.33 20.94
CA PRO A 898 -19.42 -20.43 20.58
C PRO A 898 -18.54 -21.67 20.34
N SER A 899 -18.82 -22.76 21.07
CA SER A 899 -18.17 -24.05 20.84
C SER A 899 -18.87 -24.82 19.74
#